data_AF-A0A4R5KF97-F1
#
_entry.id   AF-A0A4R5KF97-F1
#
_cell.length_a   1.000
_cell.length_b   1.000
_cell.length_c   1.000
_cell.angle_alpha   90.00
_cell.angle_beta   90.00
_cell.angle_gamma   90.00
#
_symmetry.space_group_name_H-M   'P 1'
#
loop_
_entity.id
_entity.type
_entity.pdbx_description
1 polymer ?
#
loop_
_entity_poly.entity_id
_entity_poly.type
_entity_poly.pdbx_seq_one_letter_code
_entity_poly.pdbx_strand_id
1 'polypeptide(L)'
;MSESITSEGIFAADALHGNDVREEVTASDSAAEAEISYDEQFYPARPKALRPVARRRQYLGTRPSFEFDGRNAAYVDWLRNQAMLGDATSLARQLSGQASMWQNSYAHPNPRAAVERAAVWFTAYPLSFITRPGQSFLGALGDETMWEAFREIGIRAIHTGPVKLAGGISGWMQTPSVDGHFDRISMAIDPVFGDEDEFRRMCQVATDHGGTIIDDIVPGHTGKGADFRLAEMNYRDYPGIYHMVDIPEEDWHLLPDVPDGTDSVNLSPDAEQALQKAGYIIGRLQRVIFYEPGVKETNWSATRAIVDTTGKARRWVYLHYFKAGQPSINWLDPTFAGMRLVVGDALHSLLDLGTGALRLDANGFLGVEKSAEEQPGWSEGHPLSEAANQLIGSMIRKVGGFSFQELNLTIDDIKATSESGPDLSYDFITRPAYHFALTTADTEFLRLTLRLSQEIGVDQASLVHALQNHDELTYELMHFAAGHRDDAFELNGQNMTGSQLAEHVQQTMRERLTGENAPYNSAFTTNGIACTTVSFIMAALGIQDPEATTPEQEAQILDAHILLAMYNALQPGVFALSGWDLTGATVLDRGSVAELIAQGDTRWINRGAHDIMGTSPDAKTSSAGMPRARSLYGPLPEQLNNENSFARRIQRILAVREENGIATGTLLDVPDVSHRGLLVMVNRLPGGKLEITVLNFSGQDISGSIRSTHLPPGAAVHDLFSGETVGQVDDLHSFFLDLSAYQGTALLLEVKDTGDQGRH
;
A
#
# COMPACT_ATOMS: atom_id res chain seq x y z
N MET A 1 4.50 22.35 74.60
CA MET A 1 5.71 22.99 75.15
C MET A 1 6.78 22.85 74.08
N SER A 2 6.99 23.93 73.31
CA SER A 2 8.24 24.74 73.25
C SER A 2 9.27 24.07 72.32
N GLU A 3 9.80 24.63 71.24
CA GLU A 3 9.92 25.98 70.62
C GLU A 3 10.35 25.69 69.16
N SER A 4 9.78 26.24 68.07
CA SER A 4 9.89 27.60 67.47
C SER A 4 11.27 28.02 66.98
N ILE A 5 11.32 28.45 65.70
CA ILE A 5 12.04 29.61 65.07
C ILE A 5 11.85 29.42 63.53
N THR A 6 10.86 30.03 62.87
CA THR A 6 10.77 31.40 62.26
C THR A 6 11.70 31.56 61.04
N SER A 7 11.35 32.16 59.90
CA SER A 7 10.39 33.24 59.54
C SER A 7 10.03 33.13 58.03
N GLU A 8 8.78 33.28 57.59
CA GLU A 8 8.07 34.53 57.18
C GLU A 8 8.83 35.39 56.14
N GLY A 9 8.24 35.93 55.07
CA GLY A 9 6.85 36.25 54.69
C GLY A 9 6.85 36.88 53.27
N ILE A 10 5.81 37.43 52.63
CA ILE A 10 4.45 37.86 53.01
C ILE A 10 3.76 38.39 51.71
N PHE A 11 2.46 38.03 51.50
CA PHE A 11 1.30 38.78 50.93
C PHE A 11 1.36 39.41 49.51
N ALA A 12 0.27 39.73 48.80
CA ALA A 12 -1.15 39.34 48.71
C ALA A 12 -1.73 40.16 47.53
N ALA A 13 -2.94 39.81 47.08
CA ALA A 13 -3.66 40.31 45.90
C ALA A 13 -3.89 41.83 45.82
N ASP A 14 -3.99 42.36 44.59
CA ASP A 14 -4.95 43.41 44.25
C ASP A 14 -5.30 43.43 42.75
N ALA A 15 -6.58 43.66 42.47
CA ALA A 15 -7.17 43.75 41.14
C ALA A 15 -7.19 45.20 40.67
N LEU A 16 -6.78 45.48 39.42
CA LEU A 16 -7.10 46.73 38.73
C LEU A 16 -7.29 46.49 37.22
N HIS A 17 -8.46 46.90 36.73
CA HIS A 17 -8.79 47.09 35.33
C HIS A 17 -7.82 48.07 34.65
N GLY A 18 -7.35 47.71 33.46
CA GLY A 18 -6.68 48.62 32.53
C GLY A 18 -6.76 48.04 31.11
N ASN A 19 -7.42 48.79 30.22
CA ASN A 19 -7.45 48.52 28.78
C ASN A 19 -6.04 48.38 28.23
N ASP A 20 -5.78 47.34 27.42
CA ASP A 20 -4.75 47.45 26.40
C ASP A 20 -5.10 46.71 25.12
N VAL A 21 -4.67 47.36 24.05
CA VAL A 21 -4.95 47.15 22.63
C VAL A 21 -4.55 45.74 22.21
N ARG A 22 -5.43 45.04 21.49
CA ARG A 22 -5.09 43.82 20.77
C ARG A 22 -4.21 44.18 19.58
N GLU A 23 -2.91 44.01 19.71
CA GLU A 23 -2.02 43.80 18.58
C GLU A 23 -2.10 42.33 18.15
N GLU A 24 -2.46 42.12 16.89
CA GLU A 24 -2.35 40.84 16.19
C GLU A 24 -0.89 40.40 16.16
N VAL A 25 -0.59 39.31 16.87
CA VAL A 25 0.68 38.60 16.70
C VAL A 25 0.51 37.67 15.51
N THR A 26 1.11 38.06 14.39
CA THR A 26 1.33 37.23 13.21
C THR A 26 2.08 35.96 13.62
N ALA A 27 1.48 34.80 13.40
CA ALA A 27 2.16 33.51 13.50
C ALA A 27 3.24 33.45 12.41
N SER A 28 4.50 33.56 12.81
CA SER A 28 5.63 33.31 11.92
C SER A 28 5.78 31.79 11.75
N ASP A 29 5.66 31.33 10.50
CA ASP A 29 6.10 30.02 10.05
C ASP A 29 7.51 29.71 10.56
N SER A 30 7.63 28.74 11.45
CA SER A 30 8.88 28.03 11.66
C SER A 30 8.78 26.69 10.95
N ALA A 31 8.92 26.72 9.63
CA ALA A 31 9.36 25.54 8.89
C ALA A 31 10.70 25.11 9.51
N ALA A 32 10.75 23.90 10.06
CA ALA A 32 12.01 23.31 10.50
C ALA A 32 12.90 23.16 9.26
N GLU A 33 13.84 24.08 9.09
CA GLU A 33 14.90 23.99 8.09
C GLU A 33 15.62 22.66 8.30
N ALA A 34 15.53 21.78 7.33
CA ALA A 34 16.35 20.59 7.26
C ALA A 34 17.82 21.03 7.32
N GLU A 35 18.55 20.59 8.34
CA GLU A 35 19.99 20.84 8.44
C GLU A 35 20.67 20.39 7.14
N ILE A 36 21.18 21.35 6.39
CA ILE A 36 22.02 21.13 5.23
C ILE A 36 23.27 20.41 5.74
N SER A 37 23.37 19.10 5.50
CA SER A 37 24.60 18.36 5.73
C SER A 37 25.64 18.84 4.72
N TYR A 38 26.55 19.71 5.16
CA TYR A 38 27.66 20.27 4.37
C TYR A 38 28.75 19.23 3.96
N ASP A 39 28.49 17.94 4.14
CA ASP A 39 29.50 16.88 4.04
C ASP A 39 29.82 16.43 2.60
N GLU A 40 28.93 16.65 1.63
CA GLU A 40 29.14 16.19 0.24
C GLU A 40 30.15 17.05 -0.55
N GLN A 41 30.32 18.32 -0.18
CA GLN A 41 31.26 19.23 -0.87
C GLN A 41 32.73 18.97 -0.53
N PHE A 42 33.03 18.31 0.60
CA PHE A 42 34.41 18.17 1.09
C PHE A 42 35.04 16.78 0.86
N TYR A 43 34.26 15.76 0.47
CA TYR A 43 34.78 14.40 0.28
C TYR A 43 34.31 13.76 -1.04
N PRO A 44 34.93 14.08 -2.19
CA PRO A 44 34.55 13.57 -3.51
C PRO A 44 34.87 12.07 -3.75
N ALA A 45 35.11 11.29 -2.70
CA ALA A 45 35.59 9.91 -2.78
C ALA A 45 35.06 9.01 -1.65
N ARG A 46 33.79 9.17 -1.24
CA ARG A 46 33.11 8.04 -0.57
C ARG A 46 32.84 6.98 -1.64
N PRO A 47 33.26 5.71 -1.47
CA PRO A 47 32.77 4.63 -2.32
C PRO A 47 31.25 4.68 -2.31
N LYS A 48 30.57 4.43 -3.45
CA LYS A 48 29.13 4.09 -3.46
C LYS A 48 28.92 3.13 -2.29
N ALA A 49 28.08 3.51 -1.32
CA ALA A 49 27.90 2.74 -0.10
C ALA A 49 27.57 1.30 -0.51
N LEU A 50 28.54 0.40 -0.35
CA LEU A 50 28.34 -1.01 -0.65
C LEU A 50 27.33 -1.50 0.36
N ARG A 51 26.13 -1.85 -0.10
CA ARG A 51 25.14 -2.50 0.74
C ARG A 51 25.80 -3.74 1.38
N PRO A 52 25.72 -3.89 2.71
CA PRO A 52 26.25 -5.09 3.35
C PRO A 52 25.57 -6.33 2.80
N VAL A 53 26.28 -7.46 2.75
CA VAL A 53 25.73 -8.74 2.31
C VAL A 53 25.61 -9.65 3.52
N ALA A 54 24.43 -10.23 3.73
CA ALA A 54 24.20 -11.27 4.72
C ALA A 54 23.44 -12.41 4.04
N ARG A 55 23.73 -13.67 4.39
CA ARG A 55 23.05 -14.83 3.82
C ARG A 55 22.34 -15.67 4.88
N ARG A 56 21.17 -16.19 4.55
CA ARG A 56 20.49 -17.19 5.40
C ARG A 56 21.21 -18.54 5.37
N ARG A 57 20.80 -19.45 6.25
CA ARG A 57 21.34 -20.82 6.29
C ARG A 57 20.54 -21.74 5.36
N GLN A 58 21.23 -22.53 4.53
CA GLN A 58 20.61 -23.62 3.75
C GLN A 58 20.73 -24.95 4.50
N TYR A 59 19.63 -25.70 4.65
CA TYR A 59 19.63 -26.99 5.35
C TYR A 59 18.83 -28.07 4.61
N LEU A 60 19.42 -29.27 4.51
CA LEU A 60 18.78 -30.49 4.03
C LEU A 60 18.72 -31.49 5.19
N GLY A 61 17.53 -31.73 5.74
CA GLY A 61 17.32 -32.61 6.89
C GLY A 61 16.95 -34.04 6.51
N THR A 62 17.41 -35.01 7.30
CA THR A 62 16.96 -36.41 7.27
C THR A 62 15.69 -36.59 8.11
N ARG A 63 14.69 -37.33 7.59
CA ARG A 63 13.44 -37.70 8.30
C ARG A 63 13.51 -39.17 8.70
N PRO A 64 13.38 -39.52 10.00
CA PRO A 64 12.16 -40.25 10.41
C PRO A 64 11.77 -40.16 11.90
N SER A 65 10.49 -39.82 12.18
CA SER A 65 9.70 -40.24 13.36
C SER A 65 8.23 -39.76 13.22
N PHE A 66 7.28 -40.38 13.91
CA PHE A 66 5.83 -40.14 13.74
C PHE A 66 5.15 -39.31 14.85
N GLU A 67 5.91 -38.86 15.86
CA GLU A 67 5.40 -38.03 16.95
C GLU A 67 5.58 -36.55 16.61
N PHE A 68 4.50 -35.78 16.50
CA PHE A 68 4.53 -34.36 16.09
C PHE A 68 4.38 -33.41 17.29
N ASP A 69 5.17 -33.65 18.33
CA ASP A 69 5.14 -32.87 19.57
C ASP A 69 6.55 -32.66 20.15
N GLY A 70 6.63 -31.92 21.27
CA GLY A 70 7.88 -31.50 21.88
C GLY A 70 8.75 -32.63 22.43
N ARG A 71 8.24 -33.86 22.58
CA ARG A 71 9.03 -35.01 23.04
C ARG A 71 9.96 -35.53 21.94
N ASN A 72 9.63 -35.26 20.69
CA ASN A 72 10.40 -35.68 19.54
C ASN A 72 11.48 -34.65 19.18
N ALA A 73 12.67 -34.82 19.75
CA ALA A 73 13.80 -33.91 19.51
C ALA A 73 14.15 -33.74 18.02
N ALA A 74 13.99 -34.78 17.20
CA ALA A 74 14.24 -34.69 15.76
C ALA A 74 13.22 -33.79 15.05
N TYR A 75 11.95 -33.81 15.49
CA TYR A 75 10.92 -32.91 14.97
C TYR A 75 11.19 -31.46 15.38
N VAL A 76 11.48 -31.22 16.66
CA VAL A 76 11.84 -29.89 17.17
C VAL A 76 13.08 -29.32 16.45
N ASP A 77 14.12 -30.13 16.23
CA ASP A 77 15.31 -29.70 15.49
C ASP A 77 14.99 -29.40 14.02
N TRP A 78 14.11 -30.17 13.37
CA TRP A 78 13.66 -29.90 12.01
C TRP A 78 12.84 -28.61 11.90
N LEU A 79 11.94 -28.34 12.85
CA LEU A 79 11.22 -27.08 12.92
C LEU A 79 12.19 -25.91 13.13
N ARG A 80 13.12 -26.02 14.08
CA ARG A 80 14.13 -24.97 14.35
C ARG A 80 14.94 -24.59 13.11
N ASN A 81 15.24 -25.56 12.25
CA ASN A 81 16.01 -25.32 11.03
C ASN A 81 15.20 -24.67 9.89
N GLN A 82 13.89 -24.52 10.05
CA GLN A 82 13.00 -23.85 9.10
C GLN A 82 12.44 -22.53 9.63
N ALA A 83 12.68 -22.23 10.92
CA ALA A 83 12.07 -21.12 11.63
C ALA A 83 12.68 -19.77 11.23
N MET A 84 11.82 -18.79 10.96
CA MET A 84 12.21 -17.43 10.59
C MET A 84 12.98 -16.73 11.70
N LEU A 85 12.60 -16.90 12.97
CA LEU A 85 13.34 -16.31 14.10
C LEU A 85 14.80 -16.83 14.16
N GLY A 86 15.02 -18.08 13.77
CA GLY A 86 16.35 -18.69 13.66
C GLY A 86 17.19 -18.06 12.55
N ASP A 87 16.59 -17.82 11.38
CA ASP A 87 17.23 -17.14 10.26
C ASP A 87 17.54 -15.67 10.58
N ALA A 88 16.58 -14.95 11.18
CA ALA A 88 16.76 -13.58 11.66
C ALA A 88 17.96 -13.45 12.61
N THR A 89 18.09 -14.38 13.56
CA THR A 89 19.22 -14.42 14.50
C THR A 89 20.56 -14.64 13.78
N SER A 90 20.56 -15.47 12.74
CA SER A 90 21.76 -15.78 11.96
C SER A 90 22.20 -14.60 11.08
N LEU A 91 21.26 -13.88 10.48
CA LEU A 91 21.51 -12.65 9.72
C LEU A 91 22.00 -11.53 10.63
N ALA A 92 21.34 -11.31 11.77
CA ALA A 92 21.72 -10.25 12.72
C ALA A 92 23.18 -10.41 13.22
N ARG A 93 23.65 -11.63 13.44
CA ARG A 93 25.05 -11.90 13.83
C ARG A 93 26.07 -11.50 12.77
N GLN A 94 25.71 -11.60 11.49
CA GLN A 94 26.58 -11.18 10.39
C GLN A 94 26.71 -9.65 10.36
N LEU A 95 25.65 -8.92 10.69
CA LEU A 95 25.57 -7.45 10.56
C LEU A 95 25.94 -6.69 11.84
N SER A 96 25.80 -7.33 13.00
CA SER A 96 26.05 -6.70 14.31
C SER A 96 27.48 -6.17 14.42
N GLY A 97 27.61 -4.90 14.78
CA GLY A 97 28.91 -4.23 14.96
C GLY A 97 29.63 -3.87 13.66
N GLN A 98 28.99 -3.98 12.49
CA GLN A 98 29.60 -3.59 11.21
C GLN A 98 29.42 -2.09 10.90
N ALA A 99 30.44 -1.46 10.32
CA ALA A 99 30.42 -0.05 9.90
C ALA A 99 29.39 0.23 8.79
N SER A 100 29.06 -0.78 7.98
CA SER A 100 28.02 -0.73 6.94
C SER A 100 26.63 -0.38 7.49
N MET A 101 26.37 -0.66 8.78
CA MET A 101 25.13 -0.31 9.46
C MET A 101 25.06 1.17 9.90
N TRP A 102 26.03 2.02 9.56
CA TRP A 102 26.11 3.42 10.00
C TRP A 102 26.22 4.42 8.84
N GLN A 103 25.86 4.02 7.62
CA GLN A 103 26.12 4.80 6.41
C GLN A 103 24.98 5.73 5.99
N ASN A 104 23.75 5.52 6.47
CA ASN A 104 22.57 6.26 6.03
C ASN A 104 21.83 6.91 7.20
N SER A 105 21.29 8.10 6.96
CA SER A 105 20.29 8.71 7.85
C SER A 105 18.99 7.92 7.78
N TYR A 106 18.32 7.76 8.92
CA TYR A 106 17.12 6.92 9.00
C TYR A 106 16.01 7.45 9.89
N ALA A 107 16.24 8.57 10.57
CA ALA A 107 15.32 9.09 11.58
C ALA A 107 13.97 9.51 11.00
N HIS A 108 13.95 10.21 9.86
CA HIS A 108 12.74 10.75 9.27
C HIS A 108 12.40 10.06 7.94
N PRO A 109 11.10 9.82 7.65
CA PRO A 109 10.64 9.48 6.31
C PRO A 109 11.18 10.46 5.26
N ASN A 110 11.50 9.96 4.07
CA ASN A 110 11.97 10.80 2.96
C ASN A 110 11.24 10.44 1.65
N PRO A 111 10.01 10.95 1.44
CA PRO A 111 9.19 10.61 0.27
C PRO A 111 9.87 11.01 -1.04
N ARG A 112 10.50 12.20 -1.12
CA ARG A 112 11.18 12.64 -2.35
C ARG A 112 12.36 11.73 -2.72
N ALA A 113 13.17 11.29 -1.77
CA ALA A 113 14.24 10.33 -2.06
C ALA A 113 13.72 8.96 -2.51
N ALA A 114 12.57 8.51 -1.97
CA ALA A 114 11.91 7.28 -2.41
C ALA A 114 11.39 7.43 -3.86
N VAL A 115 10.72 8.55 -4.16
CA VAL A 115 10.21 8.88 -5.50
C VAL A 115 11.36 9.00 -6.51
N GLU A 116 12.44 9.71 -6.18
CA GLU A 116 13.62 9.87 -7.06
C GLU A 116 14.24 8.52 -7.43
N ARG A 117 14.18 7.55 -6.51
CA ARG A 117 14.72 6.22 -6.74
C ARG A 117 13.88 5.40 -7.71
N ALA A 118 12.55 5.47 -7.60
CA ALA A 118 11.64 4.80 -8.50
C ALA A 118 10.28 5.50 -8.48
N ALA A 119 10.03 6.32 -9.49
CA ALA A 119 8.82 7.13 -9.54
C ALA A 119 7.64 6.45 -10.28
N VAL A 120 7.90 5.34 -11.00
CA VAL A 120 6.90 4.60 -11.79
C VAL A 120 7.04 3.10 -11.54
N TRP A 121 5.97 2.48 -11.06
CA TRP A 121 5.96 1.09 -10.62
C TRP A 121 5.04 0.21 -11.49
N PHE A 122 5.51 -1.00 -11.75
CA PHE A 122 4.69 -2.11 -12.22
C PHE A 122 4.32 -3.01 -11.03
N THR A 123 3.04 -3.16 -10.73
CA THR A 123 2.55 -4.07 -9.69
C THR A 123 2.19 -5.41 -10.31
N ALA A 124 2.98 -6.44 -10.02
CA ALA A 124 2.72 -7.80 -10.45
C ALA A 124 1.81 -8.52 -9.45
N TYR A 125 0.95 -9.40 -9.96
CA TYR A 125 0.21 -10.34 -9.13
C TYR A 125 0.56 -11.76 -9.58
N PRO A 126 1.28 -12.55 -8.75
CA PRO A 126 1.87 -13.82 -9.18
C PRO A 126 0.88 -14.80 -9.81
N LEU A 127 -0.34 -14.90 -9.25
CA LEU A 127 -1.35 -15.86 -9.74
C LEU A 127 -1.93 -15.49 -11.11
N SER A 128 -1.78 -14.23 -11.54
CA SER A 128 -2.33 -13.72 -12.81
C SER A 128 -1.27 -13.56 -13.88
N PHE A 129 -0.01 -13.90 -13.61
CA PHE A 129 1.06 -13.74 -14.59
C PHE A 129 1.22 -15.01 -15.42
N ILE A 130 1.11 -14.89 -16.75
CA ILE A 130 1.40 -15.99 -17.68
C ILE A 130 2.89 -15.97 -18.04
N THR A 131 3.59 -17.07 -17.77
CA THR A 131 5.01 -17.27 -18.09
C THR A 131 5.19 -18.16 -19.32
N ARG A 132 6.42 -18.24 -19.84
CA ARG A 132 6.78 -19.27 -20.83
C ARG A 132 6.66 -20.68 -20.20
N PRO A 133 6.33 -21.72 -20.98
CA PRO A 133 6.35 -23.09 -20.47
C PRO A 133 7.70 -23.44 -19.82
N GLY A 134 7.65 -23.84 -18.55
CA GLY A 134 8.85 -24.20 -17.77
C GLY A 134 9.62 -23.03 -17.15
N GLN A 135 9.18 -21.79 -17.36
CA GLN A 135 9.75 -20.60 -16.70
C GLN A 135 8.97 -20.28 -15.42
N SER A 136 9.70 -19.97 -14.35
CA SER A 136 9.12 -19.52 -13.08
C SER A 136 8.61 -18.08 -13.17
N PHE A 137 7.81 -17.66 -12.20
CA PHE A 137 7.32 -16.27 -12.11
C PHE A 137 8.47 -15.28 -11.95
N LEU A 138 9.41 -15.55 -11.04
CA LEU A 138 10.58 -14.72 -10.80
C LEU A 138 11.53 -14.71 -12.01
N GLY A 139 11.69 -15.85 -12.68
CA GLY A 139 12.44 -15.95 -13.92
C GLY A 139 11.82 -15.14 -15.07
N ALA A 140 10.49 -14.97 -15.08
CA ALA A 140 9.81 -14.11 -16.05
C ALA A 140 9.94 -12.62 -15.69
N LEU A 141 9.85 -12.27 -14.41
CA LEU A 141 10.08 -10.88 -13.96
C LEU A 141 11.54 -10.43 -14.09
N GLY A 142 12.48 -11.37 -14.10
CA GLY A 142 13.90 -11.16 -14.38
C GLY A 142 14.28 -11.28 -15.87
N ASP A 143 13.32 -11.25 -16.79
CA ASP A 143 13.60 -11.30 -18.23
C ASP A 143 14.11 -9.94 -18.75
N GLU A 144 15.26 -9.95 -19.43
CA GLU A 144 15.92 -8.73 -19.92
C GLU A 144 15.06 -7.99 -20.95
N THR A 145 14.34 -8.70 -21.82
CA THR A 145 13.49 -8.07 -22.86
C THR A 145 12.27 -7.38 -22.26
N MET A 146 11.75 -7.90 -21.14
CA MET A 146 10.70 -7.22 -20.37
C MET A 146 11.23 -5.92 -19.74
N TRP A 147 12.44 -5.95 -19.19
CA TRP A 147 13.07 -4.75 -18.62
C TRP A 147 13.46 -3.72 -19.67
N GLU A 148 13.84 -4.14 -20.88
CA GLU A 148 14.01 -3.23 -22.02
C GLU A 148 12.71 -2.50 -22.36
N ALA A 149 11.59 -3.23 -22.45
CA ALA A 149 10.27 -2.65 -22.70
C ALA A 149 9.81 -1.73 -21.57
N PHE A 150 9.99 -2.13 -20.31
CA PHE A 150 9.66 -1.30 -19.13
C PHE A 150 10.49 -0.02 -19.11
N ARG A 151 11.80 -0.12 -19.34
CA ARG A 151 12.68 1.05 -19.41
C ARG A 151 12.26 2.01 -20.52
N GLU A 152 11.94 1.47 -21.70
CA GLU A 152 11.44 2.24 -22.83
C GLU A 152 10.15 2.99 -22.48
N ILE A 153 9.19 2.33 -21.81
CA ILE A 153 7.93 2.96 -21.37
C ILE A 153 8.16 4.02 -20.28
N GLY A 154 9.16 3.85 -19.41
CA GLY A 154 9.40 4.74 -18.27
C GLY A 154 9.15 4.08 -16.91
N ILE A 155 8.88 2.77 -16.87
CA ILE A 155 8.73 1.99 -15.63
C ILE A 155 10.12 1.79 -15.01
N ARG A 156 10.22 2.01 -13.69
CA ARG A 156 11.49 1.97 -12.92
C ARG A 156 11.43 1.05 -11.71
N ALA A 157 10.30 0.41 -11.42
CA ALA A 157 10.22 -0.60 -10.39
C ALA A 157 9.23 -1.70 -10.69
N ILE A 158 9.46 -2.88 -10.12
CA ILE A 158 8.49 -3.96 -10.03
C ILE A 158 8.18 -4.22 -8.56
N HIS A 159 6.91 -4.15 -8.18
CA HIS A 159 6.41 -4.72 -6.94
C HIS A 159 5.90 -6.13 -7.23
N THR A 160 6.54 -7.13 -6.63
CA THR A 160 6.31 -8.55 -6.98
C THR A 160 5.05 -9.15 -6.37
N GLY A 161 4.52 -8.54 -5.30
CA GLY A 161 3.65 -9.22 -4.34
C GLY A 161 4.42 -10.23 -3.48
N PRO A 162 3.72 -10.94 -2.56
CA PRO A 162 4.34 -11.91 -1.68
C PRO A 162 4.79 -13.18 -2.43
N VAL A 163 6.10 -13.45 -2.42
CA VAL A 163 6.69 -14.61 -3.12
C VAL A 163 7.47 -15.58 -2.21
N LYS A 164 7.53 -15.28 -0.91
CA LYS A 164 8.14 -16.16 0.08
C LYS A 164 7.18 -17.25 0.51
N LEU A 165 7.75 -18.39 0.92
CA LEU A 165 7.00 -19.58 1.32
C LEU A 165 5.99 -19.25 2.44
N ALA A 166 4.74 -19.64 2.21
CA ALA A 166 3.59 -19.32 3.05
C ALA A 166 2.75 -20.57 3.38
N GLY A 167 1.73 -20.41 4.22
CA GLY A 167 0.86 -21.50 4.66
C GLY A 167 1.12 -21.94 6.09
N GLY A 168 1.35 -23.24 6.24
CA GLY A 168 1.53 -23.84 7.55
C GLY A 168 2.24 -25.18 7.49
N ILE A 169 2.40 -25.81 8.65
CA ILE A 169 2.99 -27.14 8.78
C ILE A 169 2.02 -28.06 9.49
N SER A 170 1.71 -29.22 8.90
CA SER A 170 0.98 -30.33 9.51
C SER A 170 1.85 -31.58 9.51
N GLY A 171 2.32 -31.98 10.70
CA GLY A 171 3.36 -33.00 10.83
C GLY A 171 4.64 -32.59 10.07
N TRP A 172 5.05 -33.39 9.09
CA TRP A 172 6.19 -33.09 8.21
C TRP A 172 5.82 -32.39 6.89
N MET A 173 4.53 -32.14 6.65
CA MET A 173 4.02 -31.62 5.39
C MET A 173 3.71 -30.13 5.52
N GLN A 174 3.99 -29.38 4.47
CA GLN A 174 3.49 -28.02 4.34
C GLN A 174 2.02 -28.05 3.97
N THR A 175 1.26 -27.07 4.45
CA THR A 175 -0.12 -26.82 4.02
C THR A 175 -0.13 -25.64 3.04
N PRO A 176 -1.09 -25.57 2.12
CA PRO A 176 -1.25 -24.41 1.25
C PRO A 176 -1.40 -23.11 2.04
N SER A 177 -1.06 -21.98 1.40
CA SER A 177 -1.42 -20.66 1.89
C SER A 177 -2.94 -20.52 2.03
N VAL A 178 -3.38 -19.88 3.12
CA VAL A 178 -4.79 -19.53 3.31
C VAL A 178 -5.12 -18.13 2.77
N ASP A 179 -4.12 -17.35 2.36
CA ASP A 179 -4.30 -15.93 2.01
C ASP A 179 -3.29 -15.43 0.97
N GLY A 180 -3.18 -16.10 -0.18
CA GLY A 180 -2.41 -15.58 -1.32
C GLY A 180 -0.92 -15.33 -1.03
N HIS A 181 -0.34 -16.09 -0.10
CA HIS A 181 1.04 -16.00 0.42
C HIS A 181 1.33 -14.89 1.45
N PHE A 182 0.31 -14.21 1.99
CA PHE A 182 0.50 -13.28 3.11
C PHE A 182 0.72 -13.98 4.46
N ASP A 183 0.36 -15.25 4.59
CA ASP A 183 0.61 -16.11 5.75
C ASP A 183 2.02 -16.75 5.72
N ARG A 184 3.06 -15.92 5.71
CA ARG A 184 4.48 -16.31 5.55
C ARG A 184 4.97 -17.26 6.65
N ILE A 185 5.68 -18.33 6.26
CA ILE A 185 6.27 -19.32 7.19
C ILE A 185 7.78 -19.48 7.05
N SER A 186 8.40 -18.85 6.05
CA SER A 186 9.85 -18.85 5.85
C SER A 186 10.32 -17.56 5.17
N MET A 187 11.60 -17.22 5.36
CA MET A 187 12.27 -16.17 4.57
C MET A 187 12.64 -16.63 3.15
N ALA A 188 12.61 -17.94 2.90
CA ALA A 188 12.91 -18.53 1.60
C ALA A 188 11.83 -18.22 0.57
N ILE A 189 12.23 -18.09 -0.70
CA ILE A 189 11.32 -18.02 -1.84
C ILE A 189 10.51 -19.32 -1.94
N ASP A 190 9.22 -19.19 -2.21
CA ASP A 190 8.36 -20.34 -2.48
C ASP A 190 8.73 -20.97 -3.84
N PRO A 191 9.04 -22.28 -3.90
CA PRO A 191 9.36 -22.96 -5.16
C PRO A 191 8.30 -22.84 -6.26
N VAL A 192 7.05 -22.50 -5.92
CA VAL A 192 5.99 -22.24 -6.91
C VAL A 192 6.28 -21.00 -7.76
N PHE A 193 7.03 -20.02 -7.23
CA PHE A 193 7.35 -18.77 -7.92
C PHE A 193 8.77 -18.73 -8.49
N GLY A 194 9.66 -19.58 -7.99
CA GLY A 194 11.05 -19.65 -8.42
C GLY A 194 11.98 -19.98 -7.26
N ASP A 195 13.21 -19.50 -7.33
CA ASP A 195 14.18 -19.62 -6.24
C ASP A 195 14.89 -18.29 -5.91
N GLU A 196 15.79 -18.33 -4.93
CA GLU A 196 16.53 -17.15 -4.48
C GLU A 196 17.56 -16.66 -5.50
N ASP A 197 18.09 -17.54 -6.34
CA ASP A 197 19.04 -17.16 -7.37
C ASP A 197 18.31 -16.44 -8.52
N GLU A 198 17.11 -16.91 -8.88
CA GLU A 198 16.21 -16.19 -9.78
C GLU A 198 15.79 -14.83 -9.21
N PHE A 199 15.49 -14.75 -7.91
CA PHE A 199 15.16 -13.46 -7.27
C PHE A 199 16.35 -12.49 -7.32
N ARG A 200 17.56 -12.94 -6.95
CA ARG A 200 18.77 -12.11 -7.03
C ARG A 200 19.07 -11.70 -8.47
N ARG A 201 18.90 -12.60 -9.44
CA ARG A 201 19.04 -12.29 -10.86
C ARG A 201 18.04 -11.22 -11.30
N MET A 202 16.78 -11.33 -10.91
CA MET A 202 15.76 -10.31 -11.17
C MET A 202 16.17 -8.95 -10.60
N CYS A 203 16.69 -8.89 -9.37
CA CYS A 203 17.19 -7.64 -8.78
C CYS A 203 18.40 -7.07 -9.55
N GLN A 204 19.30 -7.93 -10.03
CA GLN A 204 20.45 -7.52 -10.84
C GLN A 204 19.99 -6.95 -12.19
N VAL A 205 19.10 -7.66 -12.90
CA VAL A 205 18.56 -7.20 -14.19
C VAL A 205 17.84 -5.87 -14.04
N ALA A 206 17.02 -5.71 -12.98
CA ALA A 206 16.38 -4.43 -12.66
C ALA A 206 17.41 -3.31 -12.51
N THR A 207 18.48 -3.55 -11.73
CA THR A 207 19.55 -2.58 -11.50
C THR A 207 20.28 -2.20 -12.79
N ASP A 208 20.57 -3.18 -13.65
CA ASP A 208 21.25 -2.97 -14.93
C ASP A 208 20.41 -2.12 -15.90
N HIS A 209 19.09 -2.08 -15.71
CA HIS A 209 18.15 -1.27 -16.48
C HIS A 209 17.73 0.04 -15.76
N GLY A 210 18.39 0.40 -14.67
CA GLY A 210 18.10 1.63 -13.91
C GLY A 210 16.80 1.55 -13.10
N GLY A 211 16.33 0.35 -12.78
CA GLY A 211 15.15 0.11 -11.96
C GLY A 211 15.45 -0.61 -10.66
N THR A 212 14.39 -0.96 -9.92
CA THR A 212 14.51 -1.66 -8.64
C THR A 212 13.36 -2.63 -8.38
N ILE A 213 13.57 -3.56 -7.46
CA ILE A 213 12.54 -4.52 -7.02
C ILE A 213 12.01 -4.10 -5.66
N ILE A 214 10.69 -4.17 -5.51
CA ILE A 214 9.95 -3.91 -4.30
C ILE A 214 9.36 -5.25 -3.83
N ASP A 215 9.70 -5.66 -2.60
CA ASP A 215 9.22 -6.90 -1.98
C ASP A 215 8.25 -6.59 -0.83
N ASP A 216 7.58 -7.61 -0.30
CA ASP A 216 6.65 -7.49 0.82
C ASP A 216 7.26 -8.02 2.12
N ILE A 217 6.99 -7.33 3.23
CA ILE A 217 7.15 -7.90 4.58
C ILE A 217 5.83 -7.81 5.34
N VAL A 218 5.61 -8.77 6.25
CA VAL A 218 4.36 -8.92 6.99
C VAL A 218 4.63 -8.75 8.49
N PRO A 219 4.64 -7.52 9.01
CA PRO A 219 4.85 -7.26 10.44
C PRO A 219 3.69 -7.68 11.36
N GLY A 220 2.47 -7.82 10.84
CA GLY A 220 1.28 -8.07 11.66
C GLY A 220 1.06 -9.53 12.08
N HIS A 221 1.55 -10.50 11.30
CA HIS A 221 1.28 -11.92 11.52
C HIS A 221 2.29 -12.81 10.77
N THR A 222 2.30 -14.10 11.10
CA THR A 222 2.93 -15.15 10.27
C THR A 222 1.88 -16.14 9.80
N GLY A 223 2.25 -17.14 9.01
CA GLY A 223 1.47 -18.38 8.87
C GLY A 223 1.70 -19.35 10.05
N LYS A 224 1.01 -20.50 10.06
CA LYS A 224 1.21 -21.56 11.08
C LYS A 224 2.41 -22.46 10.77
N GLY A 225 3.56 -21.81 10.58
CA GLY A 225 4.84 -22.40 10.20
C GLY A 225 5.61 -23.02 11.35
N ALA A 226 6.92 -23.16 11.15
CA ALA A 226 7.80 -23.74 12.16
C ALA A 226 7.84 -22.90 13.44
N ASP A 227 7.84 -21.57 13.31
CA ASP A 227 7.80 -20.65 14.45
C ASP A 227 6.55 -20.88 15.33
N PHE A 228 5.36 -21.01 14.73
CA PHE A 228 4.11 -21.31 15.44
C PHE A 228 4.12 -22.70 16.10
N ARG A 229 4.60 -23.74 15.39
CA ARG A 229 4.69 -25.09 15.98
C ARG A 229 5.66 -25.15 17.16
N LEU A 230 6.78 -24.43 17.09
CA LEU A 230 7.72 -24.31 18.21
C LEU A 230 7.11 -23.54 19.38
N ALA A 231 6.29 -22.52 19.10
CA ALA A 231 5.53 -21.78 20.10
C ALA A 231 4.51 -22.67 20.82
N GLU A 232 3.73 -23.48 20.10
CA GLU A 232 2.80 -24.45 20.69
C GLU A 232 3.50 -25.46 21.62
N MET A 233 4.75 -25.81 21.30
CA MET A 233 5.60 -26.71 22.10
C MET A 233 6.38 -26.01 23.22
N ASN A 234 6.06 -24.75 23.51
CA ASN A 234 6.73 -23.92 24.51
C ASN A 234 8.26 -23.92 24.39
N TYR A 235 8.79 -23.92 23.17
CA TYR A 235 10.23 -23.98 22.95
C TYR A 235 10.84 -22.59 23.06
N ARG A 236 11.67 -22.36 24.09
CA ARG A 236 12.44 -21.11 24.27
C ARG A 236 11.55 -19.85 24.19
N ASP A 237 11.93 -18.88 23.36
CA ASP A 237 11.29 -17.58 23.15
C ASP A 237 10.27 -17.57 22.00
N TYR A 238 9.97 -18.72 21.38
CA TYR A 238 9.01 -18.81 20.28
C TYR A 238 7.56 -18.44 20.67
N PRO A 239 7.04 -18.78 21.87
CA PRO A 239 5.74 -18.26 22.31
C PRO A 239 5.66 -16.73 22.30
N GLY A 240 6.77 -16.05 22.59
CA GLY A 240 6.86 -14.59 22.60
C GLY A 240 6.80 -13.94 21.22
N ILE A 241 6.76 -14.73 20.12
CA ILE A 241 6.48 -14.21 18.78
C ILE A 241 5.01 -13.77 18.69
N TYR A 242 4.09 -14.41 19.42
CA TYR A 242 2.65 -14.29 19.19
C TYR A 242 1.89 -13.74 20.40
N HIS A 243 0.73 -13.14 20.14
CA HIS A 243 -0.26 -12.90 21.18
C HIS A 243 -0.95 -14.23 21.54
N MET A 244 -0.30 -15.05 22.37
CA MET A 244 -0.78 -16.37 22.78
C MET A 244 -0.62 -16.62 24.29
N VAL A 245 -1.56 -17.37 24.85
CA VAL A 245 -1.66 -17.61 26.30
C VAL A 245 -1.85 -19.11 26.56
N ASP A 246 -0.98 -19.72 27.37
CA ASP A 246 -1.13 -21.11 27.85
C ASP A 246 -2.23 -21.13 28.91
N ILE A 247 -3.33 -21.82 28.63
CA ILE A 247 -4.46 -21.91 29.55
C ILE A 247 -4.20 -23.07 30.53
N PRO A 248 -4.24 -22.82 31.85
CA PRO A 248 -4.11 -23.86 32.87
C PRO A 248 -5.10 -25.01 32.65
N GLU A 249 -4.68 -26.24 32.94
CA GLU A 249 -5.46 -27.45 32.66
C GLU A 249 -6.80 -27.45 33.40
N GLU A 250 -6.82 -26.89 34.62
CA GLU A 250 -8.05 -26.69 35.41
C GLU A 250 -9.12 -25.84 34.69
N ASP A 251 -8.69 -24.95 33.79
CA ASP A 251 -9.55 -24.02 33.06
C ASP A 251 -9.80 -24.42 31.60
N TRP A 252 -9.40 -25.63 31.19
CA TRP A 252 -9.71 -26.14 29.84
C TRP A 252 -11.20 -26.31 29.58
N HIS A 253 -12.03 -26.31 30.63
CA HIS A 253 -13.49 -26.29 30.52
C HIS A 253 -14.03 -24.99 29.90
N LEU A 254 -13.22 -23.92 29.84
CA LEU A 254 -13.53 -22.67 29.16
C LEU A 254 -13.25 -22.73 27.65
N LEU A 255 -12.53 -23.77 27.20
CA LEU A 255 -12.09 -23.89 25.81
C LEU A 255 -13.01 -24.85 25.05
N PRO A 256 -13.38 -24.53 23.79
CA PRO A 256 -14.13 -25.45 22.94
C PRO A 256 -13.29 -26.69 22.61
N ASP A 257 -13.96 -27.80 22.30
CA ASP A 257 -13.30 -28.97 21.72
C ASP A 257 -12.80 -28.63 20.30
N VAL A 258 -11.60 -29.09 19.96
CA VAL A 258 -11.03 -28.91 18.63
C VAL A 258 -11.41 -30.12 17.76
N PRO A 259 -12.10 -29.93 16.63
CA PRO A 259 -12.50 -31.03 15.76
C PRO A 259 -11.32 -31.84 15.22
N ASP A 260 -11.54 -33.15 15.05
CA ASP A 260 -10.55 -34.04 14.44
C ASP A 260 -10.09 -33.52 13.07
N GLY A 261 -8.78 -33.59 12.82
CA GLY A 261 -8.18 -33.10 11.58
C GLY A 261 -7.87 -31.60 11.53
N THR A 262 -8.28 -30.83 12.55
CA THR A 262 -7.91 -29.42 12.72
C THR A 262 -6.92 -29.23 13.86
N ASP A 263 -6.16 -28.13 13.84
CA ASP A 263 -5.20 -27.81 14.91
C ASP A 263 -5.74 -26.81 15.94
N SER A 264 -6.80 -26.10 15.58
CA SER A 264 -7.43 -25.07 16.40
C SER A 264 -8.86 -24.80 15.93
N VAL A 265 -9.63 -24.12 16.78
CA VAL A 265 -11.01 -23.71 16.51
C VAL A 265 -11.23 -22.27 16.97
N ASN A 266 -12.01 -21.50 16.22
CA ASN A 266 -12.38 -20.13 16.60
C ASN A 266 -13.20 -20.14 17.90
N LEU A 267 -12.95 -19.19 18.79
CA LEU A 267 -13.75 -19.04 19.99
C LEU A 267 -15.11 -18.47 19.63
N SER A 268 -16.16 -19.02 20.25
CA SER A 268 -17.46 -18.35 20.26
C SER A 268 -17.39 -17.05 21.08
N PRO A 269 -18.29 -16.08 20.85
CA PRO A 269 -18.37 -14.88 21.67
C PRO A 269 -18.50 -15.18 23.18
N ASP A 270 -19.21 -16.24 23.54
CA ASP A 270 -19.37 -16.67 24.94
C ASP A 270 -18.05 -17.20 25.54
N ALA A 271 -17.29 -18.00 24.78
CA ALA A 271 -15.99 -18.51 25.22
C ALA A 271 -14.95 -17.38 25.32
N GLU A 272 -14.93 -16.45 24.35
CA GLU A 272 -14.09 -15.24 24.40
C GLU A 272 -14.40 -14.43 25.67
N GLN A 273 -15.69 -14.18 25.95
CA GLN A 273 -16.10 -13.44 27.14
C GLN A 273 -15.75 -14.18 28.43
N ALA A 274 -15.89 -15.51 28.47
CA ALA A 274 -15.55 -16.31 29.64
C ALA A 274 -14.05 -16.24 29.96
N LEU A 275 -13.20 -16.36 28.93
CA LEU A 275 -11.74 -16.23 29.07
C LEU A 275 -11.32 -14.80 29.44
N GLN A 276 -12.00 -13.79 28.91
CA GLN A 276 -11.78 -12.39 29.29
C GLN A 276 -12.11 -12.17 30.78
N LYS A 277 -13.26 -12.69 31.25
CA LYS A 277 -13.68 -12.61 32.66
C LYS A 277 -12.73 -13.36 33.60
N ALA A 278 -12.17 -14.48 33.15
CA ALA A 278 -11.14 -15.22 33.87
C ALA A 278 -9.77 -14.50 33.88
N GLY A 279 -9.59 -13.45 33.07
CA GLY A 279 -8.38 -12.63 33.01
C GLY A 279 -7.29 -13.18 32.10
N TYR A 280 -7.60 -14.16 31.23
CA TYR A 280 -6.61 -14.77 30.34
C TYR A 280 -6.34 -13.94 29.09
N ILE A 281 -7.36 -13.32 28.51
CA ILE A 281 -7.25 -12.51 27.28
C ILE A 281 -7.91 -11.15 27.46
N ILE A 282 -7.56 -10.20 26.60
CA ILE A 282 -8.19 -8.86 26.59
C ILE A 282 -9.66 -8.89 26.15
N GLY A 283 -10.07 -9.94 25.43
CA GLY A 283 -11.42 -10.13 24.90
C GLY A 283 -11.61 -9.54 23.50
N ARG A 284 -12.83 -9.11 23.19
CA ARG A 284 -13.21 -8.55 21.88
C ARG A 284 -12.35 -7.34 21.51
N LEU A 285 -12.07 -7.18 20.22
CA LEU A 285 -11.38 -6.02 19.65
C LEU A 285 -12.37 -5.10 18.92
N GLN A 286 -11.88 -3.96 18.42
CA GLN A 286 -12.69 -2.96 17.69
C GLN A 286 -13.47 -3.58 16.52
N ARG A 287 -12.86 -4.51 15.78
CA ARG A 287 -13.45 -5.16 14.60
C ARG A 287 -12.99 -6.62 14.47
N VAL A 288 -13.84 -7.43 13.84
CA VAL A 288 -13.52 -8.80 13.41
C VAL A 288 -13.43 -8.79 11.88
N ILE A 289 -12.22 -8.73 11.34
CA ILE A 289 -11.99 -8.79 9.88
C ILE A 289 -12.36 -10.20 9.39
N PHE A 290 -12.98 -10.31 8.21
CA PHE A 290 -13.53 -11.56 7.67
C PHE A 290 -14.54 -12.25 8.60
N TYR A 291 -15.38 -11.48 9.30
CA TYR A 291 -16.46 -12.05 10.10
C TYR A 291 -17.37 -12.91 9.23
N GLU A 292 -17.55 -14.16 9.65
CA GLU A 292 -18.46 -15.12 9.02
C GLU A 292 -19.09 -16.00 10.11
N PRO A 293 -20.43 -15.98 10.28
CA PRO A 293 -21.11 -16.75 11.32
C PRO A 293 -20.72 -18.23 11.31
N GLY A 294 -20.36 -18.77 12.49
CA GLY A 294 -19.93 -20.16 12.64
C GLY A 294 -18.58 -20.53 12.02
N VAL A 295 -17.87 -19.58 11.40
CA VAL A 295 -16.52 -19.77 10.83
C VAL A 295 -15.50 -18.91 11.57
N LYS A 296 -15.73 -17.59 11.63
CA LYS A 296 -14.90 -16.62 12.34
C LYS A 296 -15.81 -15.57 12.97
N GLU A 297 -16.12 -15.75 14.24
CA GLU A 297 -16.97 -14.85 15.02
C GLU A 297 -16.16 -13.95 15.95
N THR A 298 -14.94 -14.36 16.29
CA THR A 298 -14.00 -13.63 17.15
C THR A 298 -12.60 -13.58 16.51
N ASN A 299 -11.70 -12.77 17.07
CA ASN A 299 -10.28 -12.74 16.67
C ASN A 299 -9.42 -13.75 17.44
N TRP A 300 -10.04 -14.66 18.20
CA TRP A 300 -9.32 -15.59 19.06
C TRP A 300 -9.63 -17.04 18.67
N SER A 301 -8.62 -17.90 18.78
CA SER A 301 -8.77 -19.34 18.54
C SER A 301 -8.07 -20.13 19.64
N ALA A 302 -8.62 -21.29 19.99
CA ALA A 302 -8.00 -22.24 20.91
C ALA A 302 -7.33 -23.38 20.15
N THR A 303 -6.11 -23.76 20.53
CA THR A 303 -5.41 -24.93 19.97
C THR A 303 -5.92 -26.23 20.58
N ARG A 304 -5.67 -27.34 19.86
CA ARG A 304 -5.75 -28.69 20.46
C ARG A 304 -4.67 -28.85 21.53
N ALA A 305 -4.78 -29.89 22.34
CA ALA A 305 -3.73 -30.25 23.30
C ALA A 305 -2.46 -30.70 22.55
N ILE A 306 -1.31 -30.12 22.94
CA ILE A 306 0.02 -30.46 22.41
C ILE A 306 0.97 -30.67 23.60
N VAL A 307 1.80 -31.71 23.53
CA VAL A 307 2.83 -31.95 24.54
C VAL A 307 4.06 -31.09 24.22
N ASP A 308 4.53 -30.34 25.21
CA ASP A 308 5.65 -29.44 25.06
C ASP A 308 7.01 -30.15 25.18
N THR A 309 8.10 -29.38 25.04
CA THR A 309 9.48 -29.92 25.13
C THR A 309 9.90 -30.38 26.54
N THR A 310 9.06 -30.14 27.55
CA THR A 310 9.25 -30.59 28.94
C THR A 310 8.34 -31.77 29.31
N GLY A 311 7.44 -32.19 28.41
CA GLY A 311 6.46 -33.25 28.63
C GLY A 311 5.12 -32.79 29.21
N LYS A 312 4.88 -31.47 29.37
CA LYS A 312 3.60 -30.92 29.83
C LYS A 312 2.62 -30.80 28.66
N ALA A 313 1.38 -31.24 28.83
CA ALA A 313 0.31 -30.97 27.88
C ALA A 313 -0.15 -29.51 28.00
N ARG A 314 -0.31 -28.83 26.86
CA ARG A 314 -0.68 -27.41 26.78
C ARG A 314 -1.80 -27.19 25.79
N ARG A 315 -2.64 -26.20 26.07
CA ARG A 315 -3.61 -25.63 25.15
C ARG A 315 -3.46 -24.13 25.17
N TRP A 316 -3.38 -23.55 23.98
CA TRP A 316 -3.15 -22.13 23.82
C TRP A 316 -4.38 -21.44 23.31
N VAL A 317 -4.63 -20.22 23.77
CA VAL A 317 -5.52 -19.27 23.11
C VAL A 317 -4.64 -18.24 22.43
N TYR A 318 -4.83 -18.01 21.13
CA TYR A 318 -4.03 -17.07 20.34
C TYR A 318 -4.90 -16.12 19.54
N LEU A 319 -4.37 -14.91 19.33
CA LEU A 319 -4.98 -13.87 18.51
C LEU A 319 -4.66 -14.06 17.03
N HIS A 320 -5.64 -13.81 16.18
CA HIS A 320 -5.53 -13.67 14.72
C HIS A 320 -6.50 -12.58 14.24
N TYR A 321 -5.96 -11.50 13.67
CA TYR A 321 -6.80 -10.43 13.08
C TYR A 321 -7.51 -10.90 11.81
N PHE A 322 -6.75 -11.58 10.96
CA PHE A 322 -7.19 -12.10 9.67
C PHE A 322 -7.63 -13.57 9.81
N LYS A 323 -7.28 -14.46 8.89
CA LYS A 323 -7.74 -15.86 8.96
C LYS A 323 -7.08 -16.59 10.13
N ALA A 324 -7.69 -17.67 10.61
CA ALA A 324 -7.12 -18.48 11.70
C ALA A 324 -5.73 -19.06 11.37
N GLY A 325 -5.32 -19.11 10.10
CA GLY A 325 -3.97 -19.47 9.67
C GLY A 325 -2.92 -18.36 9.86
N GLN A 326 -3.32 -17.16 10.27
CA GLN A 326 -2.51 -15.95 10.39
C GLN A 326 -2.38 -15.48 11.87
N PRO A 327 -1.68 -16.23 12.75
CA PRO A 327 -1.47 -15.82 14.14
C PRO A 327 -0.73 -14.47 14.23
N SER A 328 -1.28 -13.55 15.04
CA SER A 328 -0.80 -12.18 15.18
C SER A 328 0.50 -12.09 15.99
N ILE A 329 1.46 -11.31 15.48
CA ILE A 329 2.77 -11.10 16.10
C ILE A 329 2.63 -10.17 17.32
N ASN A 330 3.28 -10.51 18.43
CA ASN A 330 3.37 -9.67 19.63
C ASN A 330 4.61 -8.77 19.60
N TRP A 331 4.38 -7.47 19.35
CA TRP A 331 5.41 -6.44 19.28
C TRP A 331 5.87 -5.91 20.65
N LEU A 332 5.25 -6.33 21.75
CA LEU A 332 5.67 -5.91 23.09
C LEU A 332 5.84 -7.10 24.05
N ASP A 333 6.28 -8.25 23.52
CA ASP A 333 6.76 -9.35 24.34
C ASP A 333 8.17 -9.03 24.93
N PRO A 334 8.46 -9.36 26.21
CA PRO A 334 9.76 -9.08 26.84
C PRO A 334 10.98 -9.67 26.13
N THR A 335 10.81 -10.72 25.31
CA THR A 335 11.89 -11.31 24.52
C THR A 335 12.15 -10.57 23.20
N PHE A 336 11.23 -9.70 22.78
CA PHE A 336 11.28 -9.01 21.48
C PHE A 336 11.38 -9.99 20.29
N ALA A 337 10.86 -11.22 20.41
CA ALA A 337 10.98 -12.25 19.37
C ALA A 337 10.29 -11.84 18.06
N GLY A 338 9.07 -11.31 18.13
CA GLY A 338 8.34 -10.79 16.97
C GLY A 338 9.12 -9.71 16.22
N MET A 339 9.61 -8.69 16.93
CA MET A 339 10.44 -7.63 16.35
C MET A 339 11.71 -8.16 15.68
N ARG A 340 12.44 -9.06 16.34
CA ARG A 340 13.67 -9.66 15.78
C ARG A 340 13.37 -10.40 14.48
N LEU A 341 12.27 -11.15 14.44
CA LEU A 341 11.82 -11.90 13.26
C LEU A 341 11.55 -10.93 12.08
N VAL A 342 10.73 -9.91 12.29
CA VAL A 342 10.34 -8.94 11.24
C VAL A 342 11.55 -8.14 10.72
N VAL A 343 12.40 -7.66 11.63
CA VAL A 343 13.64 -6.95 11.25
C VAL A 343 14.58 -7.87 10.47
N GLY A 344 14.71 -9.13 10.87
CA GLY A 344 15.49 -10.12 10.14
C GLY A 344 14.99 -10.36 8.73
N ASP A 345 13.67 -10.40 8.55
CA ASP A 345 13.03 -10.59 7.25
C ASP A 345 13.26 -9.38 6.31
N ALA A 346 13.14 -8.17 6.84
CA ALA A 346 13.46 -6.95 6.11
C ALA A 346 14.94 -6.93 5.65
N LEU A 347 15.85 -7.30 6.56
CA LEU A 347 17.28 -7.37 6.26
C LEU A 347 17.60 -8.46 5.23
N HIS A 348 16.90 -9.60 5.26
CA HIS A 348 17.03 -10.63 4.24
C HIS A 348 16.67 -10.09 2.85
N SER A 349 15.49 -9.45 2.71
CA SER A 349 15.05 -8.90 1.43
C SER A 349 16.00 -7.82 0.89
N LEU A 350 16.51 -6.94 1.75
CA LEU A 350 17.35 -5.81 1.32
C LEU A 350 18.81 -6.20 1.09
N LEU A 351 19.37 -7.11 1.90
CA LEU A 351 20.82 -7.38 1.97
C LEU A 351 21.22 -8.75 1.41
N ASP A 352 20.31 -9.73 1.36
CA ASP A 352 20.57 -11.03 0.72
C ASP A 352 20.00 -11.06 -0.71
N LEU A 353 18.71 -10.72 -0.83
CA LEU A 353 17.98 -10.80 -2.10
C LEU A 353 18.25 -9.60 -3.02
N GLY A 354 18.48 -8.42 -2.44
CA GLY A 354 18.91 -7.21 -3.17
C GLY A 354 17.80 -6.21 -3.51
N THR A 355 16.63 -6.30 -2.88
CA THR A 355 15.48 -5.40 -3.11
C THR A 355 15.83 -3.93 -2.81
N GLY A 356 15.13 -3.01 -3.47
CA GLY A 356 15.27 -1.57 -3.26
C GLY A 356 14.36 -1.02 -2.17
N ALA A 357 13.20 -1.64 -1.98
CA ALA A 357 12.16 -1.18 -1.08
C ALA A 357 11.28 -2.31 -0.57
N LEU A 358 10.52 -2.02 0.50
CA LEU A 358 9.59 -2.98 1.10
C LEU A 358 8.19 -2.38 1.31
N ARG A 359 7.15 -3.13 0.94
CA ARG A 359 5.76 -2.90 1.36
C ARG A 359 5.58 -3.43 2.78
N LEU A 360 4.97 -2.64 3.67
CA LEU A 360 4.60 -3.05 5.01
C LEU A 360 3.14 -3.50 5.02
N ASP A 361 2.92 -4.81 5.07
CA ASP A 361 1.57 -5.40 5.09
C ASP A 361 1.00 -5.49 6.52
N ALA A 362 -0.30 -5.26 6.68
CA ALA A 362 -1.00 -5.34 7.97
C ALA A 362 -0.35 -4.52 9.12
N ASN A 363 0.33 -3.43 8.77
CA ASN A 363 1.17 -2.67 9.69
C ASN A 363 0.37 -1.69 10.58
N GLY A 364 -0.96 -1.62 10.41
CA GLY A 364 -1.88 -0.90 11.30
C GLY A 364 -2.27 -1.65 12.58
N PHE A 365 -1.97 -2.96 12.69
CA PHE A 365 -2.49 -3.87 13.73
C PHE A 365 -1.40 -4.41 14.67
N LEU A 366 -0.32 -3.66 14.91
CA LEU A 366 0.87 -4.15 15.63
C LEU A 366 0.79 -3.91 17.15
N GLY A 367 -0.03 -2.95 17.58
CA GLY A 367 -0.36 -2.73 18.98
C GLY A 367 -1.64 -3.46 19.39
N VAL A 368 -1.67 -4.04 20.59
CA VAL A 368 -2.87 -4.67 21.16
C VAL A 368 -2.90 -4.39 22.67
N GLU A 369 -3.90 -3.64 23.11
CA GLU A 369 -4.03 -3.19 24.50
C GLU A 369 -5.46 -3.42 25.05
N LYS A 370 -5.55 -3.67 26.36
CA LYS A 370 -6.84 -3.73 27.06
C LYS A 370 -7.37 -2.31 27.30
N SER A 371 -8.59 -2.05 26.83
CA SER A 371 -9.30 -0.79 27.07
C SER A 371 -9.97 -0.74 28.45
N ALA A 372 -10.64 0.37 28.76
CA ALA A 372 -11.52 0.50 29.92
C ALA A 372 -12.54 -0.64 30.00
N GLU A 373 -13.04 -0.91 31.21
CA GLU A 373 -13.97 -2.01 31.46
C GLU A 373 -15.20 -1.94 30.53
N GLU A 374 -15.61 -3.09 29.98
CA GLU A 374 -16.70 -3.24 28.99
C GLU A 374 -16.45 -2.65 27.58
N GLN A 375 -15.31 -1.98 27.35
CA GLN A 375 -14.91 -1.54 26.00
C GLN A 375 -14.13 -2.63 25.25
N PRO A 376 -14.22 -2.68 23.91
CA PRO A 376 -13.34 -3.52 23.11
C PRO A 376 -11.87 -3.14 23.33
N GLY A 377 -10.96 -4.11 23.28
CA GLY A 377 -9.53 -3.87 23.26
C GLY A 377 -9.11 -3.02 22.06
N TRP A 378 -8.04 -2.24 22.23
CA TRP A 378 -7.55 -1.27 21.26
C TRP A 378 -6.36 -1.83 20.46
N SER A 379 -6.40 -1.68 19.14
CA SER A 379 -5.31 -2.04 18.25
C SER A 379 -5.21 -1.20 16.98
N GLU A 380 -6.35 -0.95 16.31
CA GLU A 380 -6.36 -0.10 15.11
C GLU A 380 -6.03 1.33 15.52
N GLY A 381 -5.03 1.93 14.86
CA GLY A 381 -4.51 3.26 15.21
C GLY A 381 -3.76 3.33 16.54
N HIS A 382 -3.33 2.19 17.09
CA HIS A 382 -2.63 2.17 18.37
C HIS A 382 -1.21 2.78 18.26
N PRO A 383 -0.74 3.63 19.21
CA PRO A 383 0.57 4.27 19.15
C PRO A 383 1.78 3.32 19.07
N LEU A 384 1.65 2.10 19.64
CA LEU A 384 2.65 1.04 19.44
C LEU A 384 2.79 0.63 17.96
N SER A 385 1.73 0.66 17.16
CA SER A 385 1.80 0.42 15.72
C SER A 385 2.64 1.50 15.03
N GLU A 386 2.45 2.77 15.38
CA GLU A 386 3.27 3.88 14.86
C GLU A 386 4.75 3.72 15.26
N ALA A 387 5.02 3.40 16.53
CA ALA A 387 6.38 3.18 17.02
C ALA A 387 7.07 1.98 16.33
N ALA A 388 6.34 0.89 16.13
CA ALA A 388 6.81 -0.28 15.39
C ALA A 388 7.10 0.06 13.93
N ASN A 389 6.19 0.78 13.27
CA ASN A 389 6.37 1.26 11.89
C ASN A 389 7.59 2.18 11.76
N GLN A 390 7.80 3.08 12.71
CA GLN A 390 8.98 3.94 12.76
C GLN A 390 10.27 3.13 12.90
N LEU A 391 10.27 2.07 13.72
CA LEU A 391 11.42 1.18 13.88
C LEU A 391 11.71 0.41 12.59
N ILE A 392 10.68 -0.14 11.94
CA ILE A 392 10.81 -0.86 10.67
C ILE A 392 11.36 0.07 9.58
N GLY A 393 10.68 1.21 9.35
CA GLY A 393 11.09 2.21 8.35
C GLY A 393 12.51 2.72 8.60
N SER A 394 12.87 2.97 9.87
CA SER A 394 14.23 3.34 10.25
C SER A 394 15.25 2.26 9.88
N MET A 395 14.97 1.00 10.16
CA MET A 395 15.89 -0.08 9.79
C MET A 395 16.07 -0.17 8.26
N ILE A 396 14.97 -0.05 7.51
CA ILE A 396 14.97 -0.08 6.05
C ILE A 396 15.83 1.05 5.48
N ARG A 397 15.58 2.30 5.91
CA ARG A 397 16.38 3.48 5.53
C ARG A 397 17.85 3.34 5.93
N LYS A 398 18.12 2.83 7.13
CA LYS A 398 19.47 2.63 7.67
C LYS A 398 20.33 1.75 6.76
N VAL A 399 19.73 0.76 6.10
CA VAL A 399 20.40 -0.11 5.13
C VAL A 399 20.22 0.33 3.66
N GLY A 400 19.70 1.54 3.46
CA GLY A 400 19.59 2.19 2.16
C GLY A 400 18.43 1.69 1.31
N GLY A 401 17.34 1.23 1.92
CA GLY A 401 16.05 1.01 1.24
C GLY A 401 15.04 2.14 1.55
N PHE A 402 13.87 2.07 0.94
CA PHE A 402 12.70 2.85 1.35
C PHE A 402 11.50 1.92 1.59
N SER A 403 10.45 2.45 2.19
CA SER A 403 9.27 1.66 2.57
C SER A 403 7.97 2.36 2.21
N PHE A 404 6.93 1.59 1.99
CA PHE A 404 5.58 2.12 1.81
C PHE A 404 4.55 1.22 2.48
N GLN A 405 3.35 1.74 2.72
CA GLN A 405 2.25 1.02 3.35
C GLN A 405 0.96 1.07 2.53
N GLU A 406 0.12 0.07 2.72
CA GLU A 406 -1.23 -0.02 2.15
C GLU A 406 -2.26 -0.01 3.27
N LEU A 407 -2.51 1.18 3.83
CA LEU A 407 -3.52 1.37 4.87
C LEU A 407 -4.58 2.33 4.35
N ASN A 408 -5.82 1.83 4.21
CA ASN A 408 -6.98 2.66 3.92
C ASN A 408 -7.45 3.35 5.20
N LEU A 409 -7.06 4.61 5.38
CA LEU A 409 -7.29 5.39 6.60
C LEU A 409 -7.95 6.74 6.29
N THR A 410 -8.23 7.52 7.33
CA THR A 410 -8.62 8.93 7.17
C THR A 410 -7.45 9.75 6.62
N ILE A 411 -7.72 10.94 6.08
CA ILE A 411 -6.65 11.85 5.61
C ILE A 411 -5.72 12.23 6.78
N ASP A 412 -6.28 12.42 7.96
CA ASP A 412 -5.60 12.77 9.21
C ASP A 412 -4.62 11.67 9.65
N ASP A 413 -5.06 10.41 9.58
CA ASP A 413 -4.21 9.27 9.92
C ASP A 413 -3.10 9.08 8.87
N ILE A 414 -3.39 9.30 7.58
CA ILE A 414 -2.35 9.30 6.53
C ILE A 414 -1.33 10.41 6.81
N LYS A 415 -1.80 11.60 7.21
CA LYS A 415 -0.92 12.70 7.60
C LYS A 415 -0.05 12.32 8.81
N ALA A 416 -0.65 11.82 9.89
CA ALA A 416 0.08 11.45 11.11
C ALA A 416 1.15 10.37 10.82
N THR A 417 0.78 9.34 10.05
CA THR A 417 1.71 8.26 9.68
C THR A 417 2.76 8.69 8.64
N SER A 418 2.59 9.81 7.94
CA SER A 418 3.62 10.38 7.07
C SER A 418 4.76 11.04 7.84
N GLU A 419 4.53 11.45 9.10
CA GLU A 419 5.53 12.13 9.93
C GLU A 419 6.51 11.13 10.59
N SER A 420 6.06 9.89 10.79
CA SER A 420 6.86 8.81 11.37
C SER A 420 6.42 7.45 10.84
N GLY A 421 7.38 6.60 10.47
CA GLY A 421 7.08 5.30 9.86
C GLY A 421 7.60 5.13 8.42
N PRO A 422 6.74 4.64 7.50
CA PRO A 422 7.09 4.43 6.10
C PRO A 422 7.39 5.73 5.36
N ASP A 423 8.06 5.61 4.21
CA ASP A 423 8.40 6.76 3.37
C ASP A 423 7.25 7.20 2.47
N LEU A 424 6.36 6.26 2.11
CA LEU A 424 5.22 6.49 1.24
C LEU A 424 3.95 5.76 1.74
N SER A 425 2.78 6.21 1.29
CA SER A 425 1.50 5.54 1.54
C SER A 425 0.70 5.41 0.25
N TYR A 426 -0.09 4.35 0.08
CA TYR A 426 -1.06 4.32 -1.03
C TYR A 426 -2.03 5.49 -0.94
N ASP A 427 -2.35 6.06 -2.11
CA ASP A 427 -3.38 7.08 -2.22
C ASP A 427 -4.78 6.43 -2.16
N PHE A 428 -5.31 6.32 -0.94
CA PHE A 428 -6.72 6.02 -0.71
C PHE A 428 -7.58 7.28 -0.57
N ILE A 429 -6.96 8.46 -0.59
CA ILE A 429 -7.63 9.76 -0.41
C ILE A 429 -8.38 10.13 -1.68
N THR A 430 -7.68 10.15 -2.81
CA THR A 430 -8.21 10.68 -4.07
C THR A 430 -8.69 9.58 -5.01
N ARG A 431 -8.25 8.33 -4.78
CA ARG A 431 -8.56 7.19 -5.64
C ARG A 431 -10.06 6.97 -5.85
N PRO A 432 -10.94 6.92 -4.82
CA PRO A 432 -12.37 6.80 -5.05
C PRO A 432 -12.95 8.01 -5.80
N ALA A 433 -12.38 9.20 -5.58
CA ALA A 433 -12.91 10.45 -6.08
C ALA A 433 -12.69 10.66 -7.59
N TYR A 434 -11.56 10.23 -8.16
CA TYR A 434 -11.37 10.31 -9.61
C TYR A 434 -12.22 9.28 -10.36
N HIS A 435 -12.49 8.12 -9.76
CA HIS A 435 -13.44 7.15 -10.31
C HIS A 435 -14.87 7.73 -10.31
N PHE A 436 -15.27 8.39 -9.22
CA PHE A 436 -16.54 9.10 -9.15
C PHE A 436 -16.62 10.21 -10.20
N ALA A 437 -15.53 10.94 -10.43
CA ALA A 437 -15.47 12.01 -11.42
C ALA A 437 -15.70 11.51 -12.85
N LEU A 438 -15.09 10.38 -13.25
CA LEU A 438 -15.36 9.78 -14.56
C LEU A 438 -16.79 9.26 -14.66
N THR A 439 -17.31 8.64 -13.60
CA THR A 439 -18.66 8.05 -13.57
C THR A 439 -19.76 9.12 -13.70
N THR A 440 -19.51 10.31 -13.16
CA THR A 440 -20.51 11.39 -13.10
C THR A 440 -20.23 12.54 -14.07
N ALA A 441 -19.07 12.53 -14.74
CA ALA A 441 -18.52 13.65 -15.50
C ALA A 441 -18.45 14.95 -14.67
N ASP A 442 -18.19 14.82 -13.37
CA ASP A 442 -18.15 15.93 -12.41
C ASP A 442 -16.98 15.78 -11.41
N THR A 443 -16.04 16.72 -11.44
CA THR A 443 -14.83 16.70 -10.62
C THR A 443 -15.00 17.33 -9.24
N GLU A 444 -16.19 17.83 -8.89
CA GLU A 444 -16.38 18.55 -7.61
C GLU A 444 -15.95 17.72 -6.40
N PHE A 445 -16.33 16.43 -6.34
CA PHE A 445 -15.90 15.55 -5.25
C PHE A 445 -14.38 15.30 -5.25
N LEU A 446 -13.77 15.18 -6.43
CA LEU A 446 -12.32 15.04 -6.57
C LEU A 446 -11.57 16.30 -6.14
N ARG A 447 -12.07 17.48 -6.48
CA ARG A 447 -11.49 18.75 -6.03
C ARG A 447 -11.63 18.90 -4.52
N LEU A 448 -12.76 18.49 -3.94
CA LEU A 448 -12.96 18.47 -2.49
C LEU A 448 -11.91 17.59 -1.79
N THR A 449 -11.70 16.35 -2.23
CA THR A 449 -10.73 15.45 -1.57
C THR A 449 -9.29 15.92 -1.72
N LEU A 450 -8.91 16.48 -2.89
CA LEU A 450 -7.58 17.06 -3.07
C LEU A 450 -7.36 18.28 -2.17
N ARG A 451 -8.35 19.17 -2.04
CA ARG A 451 -8.27 20.35 -1.15
C ARG A 451 -8.18 19.95 0.30
N LEU A 452 -9.00 19.00 0.76
CA LEU A 452 -8.91 18.47 2.14
C LEU A 452 -7.53 17.87 2.41
N SER A 453 -6.96 17.12 1.46
CA SER A 453 -5.60 16.59 1.56
C SER A 453 -4.55 17.71 1.75
N GLN A 454 -4.67 18.81 0.99
CA GLN A 454 -3.80 19.97 1.12
C GLN A 454 -4.01 20.73 2.45
N GLU A 455 -5.26 20.93 2.86
CA GLU A 455 -5.63 21.63 4.09
C GLU A 455 -5.12 20.90 5.34
N ILE A 456 -5.21 19.56 5.35
CA ILE A 456 -4.69 18.71 6.43
C ILE A 456 -3.15 18.60 6.36
N GLY A 457 -2.55 18.93 5.21
CA GLY A 457 -1.10 19.03 5.04
C GLY A 457 -0.42 17.71 4.64
N VAL A 458 -1.14 16.83 3.95
CA VAL A 458 -0.55 15.65 3.30
C VAL A 458 0.30 16.11 2.12
N ASP A 459 1.58 15.75 2.11
CA ASP A 459 2.45 15.98 0.94
C ASP A 459 2.11 14.94 -0.13
N GLN A 460 1.61 15.39 -1.29
CA GLN A 460 1.27 14.50 -2.41
C GLN A 460 2.47 13.65 -2.85
N ALA A 461 3.70 14.18 -2.74
CA ALA A 461 4.91 13.42 -3.05
C ALA A 461 5.11 12.17 -2.17
N SER A 462 4.40 12.07 -1.03
CA SER A 462 4.39 10.89 -0.16
C SER A 462 3.39 9.81 -0.58
N LEU A 463 2.60 10.05 -1.62
CA LEU A 463 1.55 9.13 -2.03
C LEU A 463 1.97 8.24 -3.22
N VAL A 464 1.43 7.03 -3.23
CA VAL A 464 1.47 6.09 -4.37
C VAL A 464 0.11 6.14 -5.07
N HIS A 465 0.07 6.87 -6.19
CA HIS A 465 -1.09 6.99 -7.07
C HIS A 465 -1.14 5.78 -8.01
N ALA A 466 -1.90 4.78 -7.58
CA ALA A 466 -2.05 3.55 -8.33
C ALA A 466 -3.35 3.53 -9.14
N LEU A 467 -3.25 3.01 -10.37
CA LEU A 467 -4.42 2.44 -11.06
C LEU A 467 -4.92 1.18 -10.31
N GLN A 468 -5.67 0.30 -10.97
CA GLN A 468 -6.28 -0.81 -10.27
C GLN A 468 -5.24 -1.84 -9.79
N ASN A 469 -5.35 -2.22 -8.52
CA ASN A 469 -4.55 -3.28 -7.89
C ASN A 469 -5.34 -4.60 -7.86
N HIS A 470 -4.83 -5.59 -7.11
CA HIS A 470 -5.43 -6.92 -7.00
C HIS A 470 -6.72 -6.97 -6.16
N ASP A 471 -7.08 -5.86 -5.51
CA ASP A 471 -8.28 -5.72 -4.70
C ASP A 471 -9.45 -5.15 -5.50
N GLU A 472 -10.54 -4.85 -4.79
CA GLU A 472 -11.66 -4.12 -5.34
C GLU A 472 -11.32 -2.64 -5.56
N LEU A 473 -12.09 -1.98 -6.42
CA LEU A 473 -12.19 -0.52 -6.41
C LEU A 473 -12.87 -0.12 -5.10
N THR A 474 -12.04 0.14 -4.08
CA THR A 474 -12.52 0.54 -2.76
C THR A 474 -13.14 1.94 -2.82
N TYR A 475 -14.23 2.10 -2.08
CA TYR A 475 -14.91 3.38 -1.84
C TYR A 475 -15.34 3.49 -0.37
N GLU A 476 -14.57 2.89 0.54
CA GLU A 476 -14.88 2.93 1.98
C GLU A 476 -14.91 4.37 2.51
N LEU A 477 -14.16 5.29 1.87
CA LEU A 477 -14.19 6.73 2.13
C LEU A 477 -13.99 7.05 3.61
N MET A 478 -12.98 6.43 4.24
CA MET A 478 -12.78 6.42 5.69
C MET A 478 -12.78 7.81 6.35
N HIS A 479 -12.21 8.81 5.68
CA HIS A 479 -12.25 10.20 6.16
C HIS A 479 -13.69 10.69 6.36
N PHE A 480 -14.59 10.43 5.41
CA PHE A 480 -16.00 10.84 5.49
C PHE A 480 -16.88 9.85 6.28
N ALA A 481 -16.64 8.54 6.15
CA ALA A 481 -17.48 7.52 6.76
C ALA A 481 -17.20 7.34 8.27
N ALA A 482 -15.99 7.66 8.72
CA ALA A 482 -15.55 7.46 10.10
C ALA A 482 -15.00 8.73 10.75
N GLY A 483 -13.85 9.25 10.30
CA GLY A 483 -13.12 10.32 11.00
C GLY A 483 -13.92 11.64 11.12
N HIS A 484 -14.55 12.03 10.03
CA HIS A 484 -15.33 13.27 9.89
C HIS A 484 -16.80 12.97 9.58
N ARG A 485 -17.31 11.89 10.18
CA ARG A 485 -18.66 11.38 9.94
C ARG A 485 -19.76 12.42 10.11
N ASP A 486 -19.64 13.25 11.13
CA ASP A 486 -20.66 14.20 11.54
C ASP A 486 -20.38 15.64 11.07
N ASP A 487 -19.23 15.87 10.43
CA ASP A 487 -18.86 17.18 9.88
C ASP A 487 -19.64 17.47 8.59
N ALA A 488 -19.85 18.76 8.29
CA ALA A 488 -20.62 19.20 7.13
C ALA A 488 -19.70 19.49 5.93
N PHE A 489 -20.05 18.91 4.78
CA PHE A 489 -19.38 19.11 3.51
C PHE A 489 -20.39 19.55 2.45
N GLU A 490 -19.97 20.39 1.52
CA GLU A 490 -20.78 20.80 0.38
C GLU A 490 -20.42 19.95 -0.85
N LEU A 491 -21.43 19.40 -1.51
CA LEU A 491 -21.29 18.72 -2.81
C LEU A 491 -22.54 19.01 -3.65
N ASN A 492 -22.36 19.48 -4.89
CA ASN A 492 -23.43 19.86 -5.80
C ASN A 492 -24.38 20.93 -5.22
N GLY A 493 -23.84 21.87 -4.43
CA GLY A 493 -24.63 22.90 -3.74
C GLY A 493 -25.52 22.35 -2.61
N GLN A 494 -25.30 21.11 -2.18
CA GLN A 494 -26.01 20.49 -1.07
C GLN A 494 -25.04 20.29 0.10
N ASN A 495 -25.45 20.73 1.29
CA ASN A 495 -24.74 20.44 2.53
C ASN A 495 -25.14 19.05 3.04
N MET A 496 -24.16 18.18 3.19
CA MET A 496 -24.29 16.81 3.68
C MET A 496 -23.35 16.59 4.85
N THR A 497 -23.70 15.72 5.79
CA THR A 497 -22.71 15.21 6.75
C THR A 497 -21.70 14.29 6.03
N GLY A 498 -20.51 14.08 6.60
CA GLY A 498 -19.53 13.13 6.06
C GLY A 498 -20.14 11.74 5.78
N SER A 499 -20.94 11.21 6.71
CA SER A 499 -21.64 9.94 6.49
C SER A 499 -22.59 9.97 5.29
N GLN A 500 -23.37 11.05 5.15
CA GLN A 500 -24.33 11.19 4.04
C GLN A 500 -23.61 11.34 2.70
N LEU A 501 -22.50 12.08 2.67
CA LEU A 501 -21.66 12.23 1.49
C LEU A 501 -21.03 10.89 1.10
N ALA A 502 -20.49 10.14 2.05
CA ALA A 502 -19.95 8.80 1.79
C ALA A 502 -21.02 7.85 1.22
N GLU A 503 -22.19 7.80 1.85
CA GLU A 503 -23.32 6.99 1.38
C GLU A 503 -23.77 7.39 -0.04
N HIS A 504 -23.83 8.70 -0.32
CA HIS A 504 -24.20 9.23 -1.63
C HIS A 504 -23.21 8.80 -2.73
N VAL A 505 -21.90 8.97 -2.49
CA VAL A 505 -20.85 8.56 -3.43
C VAL A 505 -20.89 7.05 -3.66
N GLN A 506 -20.93 6.26 -2.59
CA GLN A 506 -20.97 4.81 -2.66
C GLN A 506 -22.21 4.28 -3.39
N GLN A 507 -23.40 4.83 -3.10
CA GLN A 507 -24.63 4.42 -3.76
C GLN A 507 -24.59 4.74 -5.26
N THR A 508 -24.17 5.95 -5.63
CA THR A 508 -24.03 6.37 -7.03
C THR A 508 -23.08 5.44 -7.79
N MET A 509 -21.93 5.11 -7.20
CA MET A 509 -20.96 4.19 -7.79
C MET A 509 -21.55 2.78 -7.96
N ARG A 510 -22.21 2.23 -6.93
CA ARG A 510 -22.87 0.91 -7.03
C ARG A 510 -23.92 0.87 -8.13
N GLU A 511 -24.79 1.88 -8.18
CA GLU A 511 -25.87 1.95 -9.17
C GLU A 511 -25.33 2.03 -10.59
N ARG A 512 -24.29 2.83 -10.83
CA ARG A 512 -23.72 3.04 -12.17
C ARG A 512 -22.81 1.91 -12.64
N LEU A 513 -22.09 1.28 -11.72
CA LEU A 513 -20.97 0.39 -12.06
C LEU A 513 -21.24 -1.10 -11.80
N THR A 514 -22.45 -1.45 -11.36
CA THR A 514 -22.85 -2.85 -11.13
C THR A 514 -24.30 -3.09 -11.60
N GLY A 515 -24.81 -4.32 -11.40
CA GLY A 515 -26.21 -4.65 -11.69
C GLY A 515 -26.53 -4.61 -13.19
N GLU A 516 -27.69 -4.07 -13.55
CA GLU A 516 -28.13 -3.99 -14.96
C GLU A 516 -27.25 -3.04 -15.79
N ASN A 517 -26.59 -2.06 -15.16
CA ASN A 517 -25.73 -1.11 -15.86
C ASN A 517 -24.35 -1.70 -16.21
N ALA A 518 -23.88 -2.67 -15.43
CA ALA A 518 -22.63 -3.38 -15.67
C ALA A 518 -22.69 -4.80 -15.07
N PRO A 519 -23.33 -5.75 -15.77
CA PRO A 519 -23.61 -7.09 -15.23
C PRO A 519 -22.35 -7.93 -14.98
N TYR A 520 -21.22 -7.54 -15.59
CA TYR A 520 -19.93 -8.21 -15.46
C TYR A 520 -19.15 -7.80 -14.19
N ASN A 521 -19.38 -6.61 -13.63
CA ASN A 521 -18.78 -6.17 -12.37
C ASN A 521 -19.58 -6.68 -11.17
N SER A 522 -18.94 -6.79 -10.00
CA SER A 522 -19.60 -7.27 -8.77
C SER A 522 -19.31 -6.37 -7.59
N ALA A 523 -20.29 -6.12 -6.72
CA ALA A 523 -20.00 -5.57 -5.40
C ALA A 523 -19.16 -6.58 -4.60
N PHE A 524 -18.12 -6.09 -3.94
CA PHE A 524 -17.37 -6.84 -2.94
C PHE A 524 -17.74 -6.31 -1.56
N THR A 525 -18.58 -7.06 -0.84
CA THR A 525 -19.12 -6.65 0.47
C THR A 525 -19.73 -5.24 0.41
N THR A 526 -19.52 -4.43 1.46
CA THR A 526 -19.78 -2.99 1.48
C THR A 526 -18.56 -2.14 1.11
N ASN A 527 -17.40 -2.77 0.88
CA ASN A 527 -16.11 -2.08 0.78
C ASN A 527 -15.83 -1.49 -0.61
N GLY A 528 -16.28 -2.14 -1.67
CA GLY A 528 -15.98 -1.69 -3.02
C GLY A 528 -16.62 -2.51 -4.13
N ILE A 529 -16.09 -2.35 -5.33
CA ILE A 529 -16.55 -3.02 -6.55
C ILE A 529 -15.38 -3.82 -7.14
N ALA A 530 -15.55 -5.14 -7.27
CA ALA A 530 -14.63 -5.99 -7.99
C ALA A 530 -14.73 -5.70 -9.50
N CYS A 531 -13.70 -5.04 -10.03
CA CYS A 531 -13.59 -4.63 -11.44
C CYS A 531 -12.12 -4.39 -11.81
N THR A 532 -11.79 -4.49 -13.10
CA THR A 532 -10.54 -3.93 -13.66
C THR A 532 -10.76 -2.47 -14.10
N THR A 533 -9.70 -1.68 -14.29
CA THR A 533 -9.80 -0.30 -14.81
C THR A 533 -10.62 -0.23 -16.10
N VAL A 534 -10.38 -1.16 -17.04
CA VAL A 534 -11.13 -1.24 -18.30
C VAL A 534 -12.61 -1.54 -18.08
N SER A 535 -12.95 -2.52 -17.24
CA SER A 535 -14.36 -2.84 -16.96
C SER A 535 -15.08 -1.73 -16.18
N PHE A 536 -14.35 -0.96 -15.36
CA PHE A 536 -14.86 0.26 -14.74
C PHE A 536 -15.18 1.32 -15.80
N ILE A 537 -14.26 1.58 -16.73
CA ILE A 537 -14.46 2.55 -17.82
C ILE A 537 -15.62 2.12 -18.73
N MET A 538 -15.70 0.84 -19.08
CA MET A 538 -16.83 0.30 -19.85
C MET A 538 -18.17 0.64 -19.18
N ALA A 539 -18.27 0.43 -17.86
CA ALA A 539 -19.47 0.73 -17.10
C ALA A 539 -19.78 2.24 -17.07
N ALA A 540 -18.75 3.08 -16.86
CA ALA A 540 -18.89 4.54 -16.88
C ALA A 540 -19.36 5.05 -18.26
N LEU A 541 -18.93 4.41 -19.35
CA LEU A 541 -19.35 4.70 -20.73
C LEU A 541 -20.70 4.05 -21.11
N GLY A 542 -21.31 3.26 -20.23
CA GLY A 542 -22.60 2.60 -20.49
C GLY A 542 -22.51 1.34 -21.37
N ILE A 543 -21.34 0.72 -21.47
CA ILE A 543 -21.11 -0.53 -22.22
C ILE A 543 -21.49 -1.71 -21.33
N GLN A 544 -22.61 -2.36 -21.64
CA GLN A 544 -23.17 -3.47 -20.84
C GLN A 544 -22.62 -4.84 -21.19
N ASP A 545 -22.17 -5.04 -22.44
CA ASP A 545 -21.61 -6.30 -22.93
C ASP A 545 -20.18 -6.10 -23.40
N PRO A 546 -19.17 -6.51 -22.60
CA PRO A 546 -17.77 -6.42 -22.99
C PRO A 546 -17.52 -7.11 -24.33
N GLU A 547 -18.11 -8.28 -24.59
CA GLU A 547 -17.86 -9.09 -25.80
C GLU A 547 -18.37 -8.44 -27.09
N ALA A 548 -19.32 -7.51 -26.98
CA ALA A 548 -19.87 -6.76 -28.11
C ALA A 548 -19.23 -5.37 -28.31
N THR A 549 -18.12 -5.05 -27.62
CA THR A 549 -17.43 -3.76 -27.74
C THR A 549 -16.99 -3.48 -29.19
N THR A 550 -17.41 -2.34 -29.74
CA THR A 550 -17.01 -1.91 -31.10
C THR A 550 -15.62 -1.24 -31.12
N PRO A 551 -14.95 -1.14 -32.28
CA PRO A 551 -13.67 -0.43 -32.37
C PRO A 551 -13.72 1.03 -31.90
N GLU A 552 -14.84 1.72 -32.11
CA GLU A 552 -15.03 3.10 -31.65
C GLU A 552 -15.15 3.16 -30.13
N GLN A 553 -15.86 2.21 -29.52
CA GLN A 553 -15.95 2.08 -28.07
C GLN A 553 -14.60 1.71 -27.46
N GLU A 554 -13.83 0.82 -28.11
CA GLU A 554 -12.48 0.47 -27.67
C GLU A 554 -11.54 1.67 -27.69
N ALA A 555 -11.62 2.54 -28.72
CA ALA A 555 -10.88 3.79 -28.77
C ALA A 555 -11.29 4.75 -27.64
N GLN A 556 -12.58 4.89 -27.35
CA GLN A 556 -13.05 5.72 -26.22
C GLN A 556 -12.62 5.15 -24.86
N ILE A 557 -12.64 3.83 -24.69
CA ILE A 557 -12.12 3.17 -23.49
C ILE A 557 -10.63 3.49 -23.32
N LEU A 558 -9.86 3.42 -24.41
CA LEU A 558 -8.44 3.76 -24.39
C LEU A 558 -8.20 5.23 -24.02
N ASP A 559 -8.97 6.17 -24.57
CA ASP A 559 -8.87 7.60 -24.24
C ASP A 559 -9.17 7.87 -22.76
N ALA A 560 -10.27 7.31 -22.26
CA ALA A 560 -10.61 7.41 -20.84
C ALA A 560 -9.56 6.74 -19.94
N HIS A 561 -8.97 5.62 -20.35
CA HIS A 561 -7.91 4.95 -19.59
C HIS A 561 -6.64 5.80 -19.53
N ILE A 562 -6.28 6.43 -20.65
CA ILE A 562 -5.17 7.40 -20.70
C ILE A 562 -5.46 8.61 -19.81
N LEU A 563 -6.69 9.12 -19.77
CA LEU A 563 -7.07 10.20 -18.85
C LEU A 563 -6.84 9.83 -17.38
N LEU A 564 -7.27 8.63 -16.95
CA LEU A 564 -7.05 8.17 -15.57
C LEU A 564 -5.56 7.98 -15.28
N ALA A 565 -4.79 7.52 -16.26
CA ALA A 565 -3.35 7.42 -16.12
C ALA A 565 -2.68 8.81 -16.06
N MET A 566 -3.15 9.80 -16.83
CA MET A 566 -2.68 11.18 -16.73
C MET A 566 -2.96 11.76 -15.36
N TYR A 567 -4.15 11.56 -14.81
CA TYR A 567 -4.49 11.97 -13.44
C TYR A 567 -3.48 11.43 -12.43
N ASN A 568 -3.21 10.13 -12.43
CA ASN A 568 -2.30 9.52 -11.47
C ASN A 568 -0.82 9.85 -11.75
N ALA A 569 -0.41 9.94 -13.03
CA ALA A 569 0.98 10.14 -13.41
C ALA A 569 1.45 11.60 -13.31
N LEU A 570 0.58 12.59 -13.55
CA LEU A 570 0.94 14.01 -13.54
C LEU A 570 0.80 14.66 -12.15
N GLN A 571 0.58 13.86 -11.10
CA GLN A 571 0.65 14.31 -9.72
C GLN A 571 2.07 14.11 -9.13
N PRO A 572 2.50 14.97 -8.18
CA PRO A 572 3.65 14.67 -7.33
C PRO A 572 3.39 13.37 -6.56
N GLY A 573 4.36 12.46 -6.51
CA GLY A 573 4.22 11.15 -5.88
C GLY A 573 4.80 10.02 -6.74
N VAL A 574 4.40 8.80 -6.46
CA VAL A 574 4.67 7.62 -7.29
C VAL A 574 3.46 7.33 -8.17
N PHE A 575 3.70 6.96 -9.43
CA PHE A 575 2.67 6.38 -10.29
C PHE A 575 2.81 4.85 -10.36
N ALA A 576 1.74 4.11 -10.11
CA ALA A 576 1.75 2.65 -10.19
C ALA A 576 0.65 2.11 -11.13
N LEU A 577 0.99 1.06 -11.88
CA LEU A 577 0.08 0.37 -12.79
C LEU A 577 0.33 -1.14 -12.80
N SER A 578 -0.69 -1.90 -13.20
CA SER A 578 -0.66 -3.36 -13.20
C SER A 578 -0.53 -3.96 -14.61
N GLY A 579 -0.36 -5.28 -14.68
CA GLY A 579 -0.45 -6.02 -15.95
C GLY A 579 -1.85 -5.99 -16.55
N TRP A 580 -2.90 -5.84 -15.72
CA TRP A 580 -4.26 -5.63 -16.20
C TRP A 580 -4.39 -4.28 -16.92
N ASP A 581 -3.76 -3.23 -16.39
CA ASP A 581 -3.79 -1.91 -17.03
C ASP A 581 -3.02 -1.93 -18.35
N LEU A 582 -1.78 -2.46 -18.33
CA LEU A 582 -0.93 -2.53 -19.53
C LEU A 582 -1.56 -3.34 -20.67
N THR A 583 -2.32 -4.39 -20.38
CA THR A 583 -2.96 -5.23 -21.40
C THR A 583 -4.39 -4.80 -21.70
N GLY A 584 -4.94 -3.83 -20.98
CA GLY A 584 -6.35 -3.47 -21.07
C GLY A 584 -7.26 -4.66 -20.76
N ALA A 585 -6.96 -5.39 -19.69
CA ALA A 585 -7.67 -6.61 -19.32
C ALA A 585 -9.09 -6.31 -18.82
N THR A 586 -10.08 -7.03 -19.33
CA THR A 586 -11.44 -7.03 -18.78
C THR A 586 -11.54 -7.99 -17.59
N VAL A 587 -12.63 -7.91 -16.84
CA VAL A 587 -12.96 -8.92 -15.82
C VAL A 587 -13.18 -10.30 -16.44
N LEU A 588 -12.97 -11.35 -15.64
CA LEU A 588 -13.32 -12.72 -15.97
C LEU A 588 -14.83 -12.95 -15.90
N ASP A 589 -15.31 -13.90 -16.71
CA ASP A 589 -16.64 -14.45 -16.53
C ASP A 589 -16.77 -15.13 -15.17
N ARG A 590 -17.84 -14.82 -14.43
CA ARG A 590 -18.06 -15.38 -13.08
C ARG A 590 -18.15 -16.90 -13.08
N GLY A 591 -18.68 -17.50 -14.15
CA GLY A 591 -18.76 -18.96 -14.30
C GLY A 591 -17.39 -19.61 -14.36
N SER A 592 -16.39 -18.94 -14.94
CA SER A 592 -15.01 -19.45 -15.03
C SER A 592 -14.26 -19.50 -13.69
N VAL A 593 -14.73 -18.76 -12.68
CA VAL A 593 -14.13 -18.68 -11.34
C VAL A 593 -15.14 -18.96 -10.24
N ALA A 594 -16.23 -19.69 -10.55
CA ALA A 594 -17.35 -19.92 -9.64
C ALA A 594 -16.93 -20.52 -8.28
N GLU A 595 -15.95 -21.43 -8.28
CA GLU A 595 -15.41 -22.04 -7.06
C GLU A 595 -14.65 -21.04 -6.19
N LEU A 596 -13.92 -20.10 -6.80
CA LEU A 596 -13.11 -19.11 -6.09
C LEU A 596 -13.99 -18.03 -5.43
N ILE A 597 -15.11 -17.67 -6.07
CA ILE A 597 -16.06 -16.67 -5.54
C ILE A 597 -17.11 -17.29 -4.60
N ALA A 598 -17.17 -18.62 -4.47
CA ALA A 598 -18.23 -19.32 -3.73
C ALA A 598 -18.33 -18.91 -2.25
N GLN A 599 -17.22 -18.44 -1.67
CA GLN A 599 -17.14 -17.97 -0.28
C GLN A 599 -17.30 -16.45 -0.14
N GLY A 600 -17.80 -15.77 -1.18
CA GLY A 600 -18.12 -14.34 -1.14
C GLY A 600 -17.00 -13.40 -1.60
N ASP A 601 -15.80 -13.91 -1.90
CA ASP A 601 -14.72 -13.09 -2.45
C ASP A 601 -14.90 -12.86 -3.96
N THR A 602 -15.64 -11.82 -4.33
CA THR A 602 -15.89 -11.48 -5.73
C THR A 602 -14.68 -10.91 -6.45
N ARG A 603 -13.59 -10.54 -5.76
CA ARG A 603 -12.39 -9.91 -6.37
C ARG A 603 -11.67 -10.84 -7.34
N TRP A 604 -11.91 -12.15 -7.27
CA TRP A 604 -11.35 -13.10 -8.24
C TRP A 604 -11.71 -12.78 -9.70
N ILE A 605 -12.81 -12.06 -9.96
CA ILE A 605 -13.17 -11.66 -11.32
C ILE A 605 -12.22 -10.60 -11.90
N ASN A 606 -11.61 -9.75 -11.08
CA ASN A 606 -10.64 -8.74 -11.54
C ASN A 606 -9.17 -9.22 -11.46
N ARG A 607 -8.96 -10.52 -11.21
CA ARG A 607 -7.64 -11.15 -11.12
C ARG A 607 -7.32 -12.04 -12.31
N GLY A 608 -7.93 -11.81 -13.48
CA GLY A 608 -7.71 -12.66 -14.65
C GLY A 608 -6.27 -12.67 -15.15
N ALA A 609 -5.81 -13.80 -15.68
CA ALA A 609 -4.41 -13.97 -16.09
C ALA A 609 -4.08 -13.18 -17.36
N HIS A 610 -2.86 -12.65 -17.46
CA HIS A 610 -2.38 -11.84 -18.57
C HIS A 610 -0.96 -12.25 -19.01
N ASP A 611 -0.71 -12.18 -20.33
CA ASP A 611 0.61 -12.41 -20.94
C ASP A 611 1.13 -11.08 -21.48
N ILE A 612 1.89 -10.35 -20.66
CA ILE A 612 2.32 -8.98 -20.98
C ILE A 612 3.33 -8.93 -22.13
N MET A 613 4.15 -9.98 -22.29
CA MET A 613 5.19 -10.03 -23.31
C MET A 613 4.77 -10.86 -24.55
N GLY A 614 3.57 -11.44 -24.55
CA GLY A 614 3.07 -12.25 -25.66
C GLY A 614 3.87 -13.54 -25.87
N THR A 615 4.47 -14.07 -24.81
CA THR A 615 5.41 -15.20 -24.90
C THR A 615 4.72 -16.57 -24.91
N SER A 616 3.45 -16.62 -24.51
CA SER A 616 2.62 -17.81 -24.43
C SER A 616 1.21 -17.51 -25.00
N PRO A 617 1.09 -17.16 -26.31
CA PRO A 617 -0.16 -16.68 -26.89
C PRO A 617 -1.29 -17.73 -26.87
N ASP A 618 -0.96 -19.02 -26.83
CA ASP A 618 -1.95 -20.11 -26.78
C ASP A 618 -2.41 -20.47 -25.35
N ALA A 619 -1.75 -19.93 -24.32
CA ALA A 619 -2.09 -20.21 -22.93
C ALA A 619 -3.51 -19.73 -22.61
N LYS A 620 -4.28 -20.60 -21.94
CA LYS A 620 -5.65 -20.34 -21.50
C LYS A 620 -5.74 -20.02 -20.00
N THR A 621 -4.72 -20.37 -19.24
CA THR A 621 -4.60 -20.11 -17.80
C THR A 621 -3.16 -19.72 -17.45
N SER A 622 -2.97 -19.07 -16.29
CA SER A 622 -1.65 -18.97 -15.65
C SER A 622 -1.17 -20.33 -15.12
N SER A 623 0.07 -20.38 -14.63
CA SER A 623 0.60 -21.56 -13.91
C SER A 623 -0.18 -21.89 -12.63
N ALA A 624 -0.82 -20.89 -12.03
CA ALA A 624 -1.69 -21.04 -10.86
C ALA A 624 -3.14 -21.45 -11.23
N GLY A 625 -3.42 -21.68 -12.52
CA GLY A 625 -4.76 -22.09 -12.98
C GLY A 625 -5.76 -20.95 -13.17
N MET A 626 -5.34 -19.69 -13.01
CA MET A 626 -6.22 -18.53 -13.21
C MET A 626 -6.57 -18.39 -14.69
N PRO A 627 -7.87 -18.31 -15.09
CA PRO A 627 -8.26 -18.12 -16.48
C PRO A 627 -7.67 -16.85 -17.09
N ARG A 628 -7.30 -16.91 -18.38
CA ARG A 628 -6.80 -15.76 -19.12
C ARG A 628 -7.90 -14.72 -19.32
N ALA A 629 -7.64 -13.49 -18.89
CA ALA A 629 -8.50 -12.35 -19.18
C ALA A 629 -8.44 -11.98 -20.66
N ARG A 630 -9.55 -11.47 -21.18
CA ARG A 630 -9.56 -10.81 -22.48
C ARG A 630 -8.78 -9.50 -22.38
N SER A 631 -7.86 -9.29 -23.32
CA SER A 631 -7.02 -8.11 -23.43
C SER A 631 -7.48 -7.26 -24.61
N LEU A 632 -7.70 -5.96 -24.38
CA LEU A 632 -8.00 -5.02 -25.46
C LEU A 632 -6.74 -4.49 -26.15
N TYR A 633 -5.62 -4.37 -25.43
CA TYR A 633 -4.43 -3.68 -25.98
C TYR A 633 -3.36 -4.63 -26.52
N GLY A 634 -3.45 -5.93 -26.20
CA GLY A 634 -2.44 -6.92 -26.59
C GLY A 634 -1.12 -6.81 -25.81
N PRO A 635 -0.08 -7.55 -26.22
CA PRO A 635 1.19 -7.61 -25.53
C PRO A 635 2.08 -6.39 -25.83
N LEU A 636 3.01 -6.08 -24.92
CA LEU A 636 3.89 -4.89 -25.01
C LEU A 636 4.70 -4.81 -26.31
N PRO A 637 5.30 -5.90 -26.86
CA PRO A 637 6.03 -5.80 -28.12
C PRO A 637 5.17 -5.30 -29.29
N GLU A 638 3.88 -5.64 -29.33
CA GLU A 638 2.96 -5.14 -30.36
C GLU A 638 2.58 -3.67 -30.09
N GLN A 639 2.27 -3.35 -28.83
CA GLN A 639 1.94 -1.98 -28.43
C GLN A 639 3.08 -1.00 -28.73
N LEU A 640 4.33 -1.37 -28.46
CA LEU A 640 5.51 -0.54 -28.72
C LEU A 640 5.74 -0.29 -30.23
N ASN A 641 5.14 -1.07 -31.12
CA ASN A 641 5.17 -0.82 -32.57
C ASN A 641 4.01 0.06 -33.07
N ASN A 642 3.07 0.44 -32.20
CA ASN A 642 1.92 1.29 -32.53
C ASN A 642 1.95 2.58 -31.71
N GLU A 643 2.20 3.71 -32.37
CA GLU A 643 2.29 5.06 -31.77
C GLU A 643 1.02 5.52 -31.04
N ASN A 644 -0.13 4.90 -31.31
CA ASN A 644 -1.41 5.22 -30.68
C ASN A 644 -1.81 4.21 -29.60
N SER A 645 -0.97 3.21 -29.29
CA SER A 645 -1.23 2.23 -28.23
C SER A 645 -1.23 2.87 -26.84
N PHE A 646 -1.80 2.15 -25.87
CA PHE A 646 -1.73 2.54 -24.46
C PHE A 646 -0.27 2.73 -24.01
N ALA A 647 0.60 1.75 -24.25
CA ALA A 647 2.00 1.81 -23.84
C ALA A 647 2.75 3.03 -24.42
N ARG A 648 2.57 3.35 -25.71
CA ARG A 648 3.22 4.51 -26.35
C ARG A 648 2.67 5.84 -25.85
N ARG A 649 1.37 5.92 -25.56
CA ARG A 649 0.76 7.15 -24.99
C ARG A 649 1.20 7.37 -23.54
N ILE A 650 1.24 6.31 -22.72
CA ILE A 650 1.81 6.37 -21.37
C ILE A 650 3.29 6.77 -21.41
N GLN A 651 4.08 6.21 -22.32
CA GLN A 651 5.49 6.58 -22.46
C GLN A 651 5.68 8.10 -22.63
N ARG A 652 4.85 8.76 -23.46
CA ARG A 652 4.92 10.22 -23.64
C ARG A 652 4.57 10.98 -22.36
N ILE A 653 3.57 10.51 -21.60
CA ILE A 653 3.19 11.06 -20.29
C ILE A 653 4.34 10.92 -19.28
N LEU A 654 4.97 9.75 -19.23
CA LEU A 654 6.06 9.48 -18.31
C LEU A 654 7.35 10.25 -18.68
N ALA A 655 7.60 10.48 -19.98
CA ALA A 655 8.69 11.34 -20.41
C ALA A 655 8.50 12.79 -19.93
N VAL A 656 7.31 13.38 -20.15
CA VAL A 656 6.99 14.73 -19.62
C VAL A 656 7.15 14.79 -18.11
N ARG A 657 6.67 13.76 -17.41
CA ARG A 657 6.76 13.62 -15.96
C ARG A 657 8.21 13.58 -15.45
N GLU A 658 9.07 12.80 -16.11
CA GLU A 658 10.50 12.64 -15.76
C GLU A 658 11.29 13.91 -16.07
N GLU A 659 11.15 14.46 -17.29
CA GLU A 659 11.89 15.63 -17.77
C GLU A 659 11.63 16.90 -16.95
N ASN A 660 10.42 17.03 -16.41
CA ASN A 660 10.01 18.20 -15.62
C ASN A 660 10.06 17.98 -14.11
N GLY A 661 10.42 16.78 -13.64
CA GLY A 661 10.49 16.48 -12.22
C GLY A 661 9.14 16.59 -11.50
N ILE A 662 8.03 16.29 -12.18
CA ILE A 662 6.66 16.41 -11.62
C ILE A 662 6.53 15.57 -10.35
N ALA A 663 7.11 14.38 -10.37
CA ALA A 663 7.06 13.41 -9.28
C ALA A 663 7.51 13.97 -7.92
N THR A 664 8.49 14.85 -7.89
CA THR A 664 9.07 15.41 -6.65
C THR A 664 8.53 16.81 -6.32
N GLY A 665 7.57 17.29 -7.09
CA GLY A 665 6.96 18.60 -6.95
C GLY A 665 6.11 18.78 -5.69
N THR A 666 5.26 19.80 -5.73
CA THR A 666 4.28 20.09 -4.67
C THR A 666 3.00 20.59 -5.30
N LEU A 667 1.86 19.99 -4.95
CA LEU A 667 0.55 20.51 -5.34
C LEU A 667 0.28 21.80 -4.57
N LEU A 668 0.13 22.91 -5.29
CA LEU A 668 -0.11 24.24 -4.73
C LEU A 668 -1.59 24.59 -4.65
N ASP A 669 -2.34 24.27 -5.71
CA ASP A 669 -3.73 24.72 -5.83
C ASP A 669 -4.55 23.75 -6.69
N VAL A 670 -5.84 23.69 -6.37
CA VAL A 670 -6.88 22.96 -7.09
C VAL A 670 -8.05 23.93 -7.25
N PRO A 671 -8.01 24.82 -8.26
CA PRO A 671 -8.93 25.94 -8.33
C PRO A 671 -10.36 25.52 -8.70
N ASP A 672 -11.29 26.47 -8.58
CA ASP A 672 -12.61 26.32 -9.17
C ASP A 672 -12.56 26.38 -10.69
N VAL A 673 -13.47 25.64 -11.32
CA VAL A 673 -13.45 25.39 -12.76
C VAL A 673 -14.71 25.93 -13.44
N SER A 674 -14.56 26.38 -14.68
CA SER A 674 -15.68 26.91 -15.48
C SER A 674 -16.64 25.84 -15.99
N HIS A 675 -16.24 24.57 -15.95
CA HIS A 675 -17.06 23.43 -16.35
C HIS A 675 -16.86 22.28 -15.36
N ARG A 676 -17.95 21.65 -14.91
CA ARG A 676 -17.94 20.61 -13.87
C ARG A 676 -17.03 19.42 -14.17
N GLY A 677 -16.87 19.08 -15.45
CA GLY A 677 -16.01 17.97 -15.89
C GLY A 677 -14.52 18.28 -15.89
N LEU A 678 -14.09 19.52 -15.65
CA LEU A 678 -12.66 19.87 -15.65
C LEU A 678 -12.03 19.65 -14.27
N LEU A 679 -10.82 19.10 -14.25
CA LEU A 679 -9.90 19.18 -13.12
C LEU A 679 -8.71 20.05 -13.52
N VAL A 680 -8.31 20.93 -12.62
CA VAL A 680 -7.08 21.72 -12.73
C VAL A 680 -6.25 21.49 -11.48
N MET A 681 -4.96 21.20 -11.65
CA MET A 681 -3.99 21.10 -10.56
C MET A 681 -2.81 22.00 -10.90
N VAL A 682 -2.41 22.86 -9.96
CA VAL A 682 -1.23 23.73 -10.10
C VAL A 682 -0.12 23.16 -9.25
N ASN A 683 0.96 22.74 -9.87
CA ASN A 683 2.11 22.12 -9.23
C ASN A 683 3.32 23.06 -9.25
N ARG A 684 4.06 23.10 -8.16
CA ARG A 684 5.42 23.65 -8.13
C ARG A 684 6.42 22.55 -8.40
N LEU A 685 7.22 22.73 -9.44
CA LEU A 685 8.29 21.83 -9.84
C LEU A 685 9.62 22.17 -9.14
N PRO A 686 10.60 21.27 -9.17
CA PRO A 686 11.98 21.59 -8.81
C PRO A 686 12.48 22.86 -9.52
N GLY A 687 13.17 23.74 -8.78
CA GLY A 687 13.63 25.04 -9.31
C GLY A 687 12.55 26.14 -9.34
N GLY A 688 11.34 25.88 -8.82
CA GLY A 688 10.31 26.90 -8.63
C GLY A 688 9.43 27.19 -9.85
N LYS A 689 9.61 26.45 -10.95
CA LYS A 689 8.71 26.51 -12.11
C LYS A 689 7.31 26.03 -11.72
N LEU A 690 6.30 26.50 -12.45
CA LEU A 690 4.92 26.10 -12.26
C LEU A 690 4.45 25.23 -13.42
N GLU A 691 3.89 24.08 -13.09
CA GLU A 691 3.18 23.19 -14.00
C GLU A 691 1.69 23.24 -13.70
N ILE A 692 0.86 23.11 -14.73
CA ILE A 692 -0.59 23.05 -14.61
C ILE A 692 -1.08 21.81 -15.37
N THR A 693 -1.64 20.87 -14.62
CA THR A 693 -2.33 19.73 -15.20
C THR A 693 -3.81 20.09 -15.39
N VAL A 694 -4.34 19.92 -16.60
CA VAL A 694 -5.75 20.16 -16.93
C VAL A 694 -6.35 18.93 -17.58
N LEU A 695 -7.41 18.38 -16.99
CA LEU A 695 -8.04 17.12 -17.40
C LEU A 695 -9.55 17.28 -17.59
N ASN A 696 -10.09 16.72 -18.67
CA ASN A 696 -11.52 16.68 -18.95
C ASN A 696 -12.10 15.28 -18.66
N PHE A 697 -12.84 15.12 -17.57
CA PHE A 697 -13.51 13.88 -17.18
C PHE A 697 -14.87 13.65 -17.86
N SER A 698 -15.25 14.51 -18.81
CA SER A 698 -16.53 14.41 -19.52
C SER A 698 -16.38 13.90 -20.95
N GLY A 699 -17.46 13.30 -21.48
CA GLY A 699 -17.59 12.90 -22.88
C GLY A 699 -17.92 14.05 -23.83
N GLN A 700 -17.62 15.30 -23.46
CA GLN A 700 -17.91 16.51 -24.24
C GLN A 700 -16.65 17.34 -24.43
N ASP A 701 -16.55 18.04 -25.55
CA ASP A 701 -15.52 19.05 -25.75
C ASP A 701 -15.78 20.24 -24.81
N ILE A 702 -14.74 20.68 -24.11
CA ILE A 702 -14.81 21.78 -23.16
C ILE A 702 -13.90 22.91 -23.62
N SER A 703 -14.46 24.11 -23.60
CA SER A 703 -13.73 25.37 -23.72
C SER A 703 -13.88 26.15 -22.42
N GLY A 704 -12.78 26.44 -21.74
CA GLY A 704 -12.83 26.94 -20.37
C GLY A 704 -11.69 27.88 -20.00
N SER A 705 -11.94 28.73 -19.00
CA SER A 705 -10.90 29.56 -18.40
C SER A 705 -10.26 28.83 -17.23
N ILE A 706 -8.93 28.78 -17.23
CA ILE A 706 -8.11 28.28 -16.15
C ILE A 706 -7.67 29.47 -15.32
N ARG A 707 -7.96 29.47 -14.03
CA ARG A 707 -7.68 30.61 -13.13
C ARG A 707 -7.15 30.11 -11.80
N SER A 708 -6.03 30.65 -11.34
CA SER A 708 -5.51 30.44 -9.99
C SER A 708 -4.68 31.65 -9.58
N THR A 709 -4.72 32.01 -8.30
CA THR A 709 -3.91 33.13 -7.78
C THR A 709 -2.41 32.87 -7.88
N HIS A 710 -2.00 31.61 -8.08
CA HIS A 710 -0.61 31.22 -8.28
C HIS A 710 -0.08 31.49 -9.69
N LEU A 711 -0.95 31.75 -10.68
CA LEU A 711 -0.54 31.93 -12.08
C LEU A 711 0.06 33.33 -12.27
N PRO A 712 1.34 33.52 -12.63
CA PRO A 712 1.92 34.86 -12.74
C PRO A 712 1.38 35.59 -13.99
N PRO A 713 0.82 36.81 -13.87
CA PRO A 713 0.37 37.58 -15.02
C PRO A 713 1.50 37.82 -16.04
N GLY A 714 1.17 37.71 -17.32
CA GLY A 714 2.10 37.85 -18.43
C GLY A 714 2.97 36.62 -18.71
N ALA A 715 2.91 35.56 -17.89
CA ALA A 715 3.62 34.31 -18.16
C ALA A 715 3.11 33.65 -19.45
N ALA A 716 4.03 33.14 -20.27
CA ALA A 716 3.70 32.32 -21.42
C ALA A 716 3.30 30.91 -20.96
N VAL A 717 2.27 30.34 -21.59
CA VAL A 717 1.75 29.01 -21.27
C VAL A 717 2.18 28.05 -22.38
N HIS A 718 3.00 27.07 -22.05
CA HIS A 718 3.54 26.09 -22.98
C HIS A 718 2.95 24.71 -22.72
N ASP A 719 2.44 24.04 -23.74
CA ASP A 719 2.01 22.64 -23.62
C ASP A 719 3.24 21.73 -23.64
N LEU A 720 3.41 20.92 -22.60
CA LEU A 720 4.57 20.05 -22.43
C LEU A 720 4.57 18.85 -23.38
N PHE A 721 3.41 18.47 -23.94
CA PHE A 721 3.29 17.39 -24.90
C PHE A 721 3.58 17.84 -26.34
N SER A 722 3.11 19.02 -26.74
CA SER A 722 3.33 19.55 -28.09
C SER A 722 4.55 20.46 -28.21
N GLY A 723 5.00 21.06 -27.09
CA GLY A 723 6.02 22.11 -27.06
C GLY A 723 5.52 23.48 -27.54
N GLU A 724 4.25 23.60 -27.92
CA GLU A 724 3.69 24.83 -28.47
C GLU A 724 3.26 25.81 -27.36
N THR A 725 3.37 27.10 -27.64
CA THR A 725 2.77 28.14 -26.78
C THR A 725 1.28 28.19 -27.05
N VAL A 726 0.48 27.82 -26.06
CA VAL A 726 -0.99 27.72 -26.17
C VAL A 726 -1.71 28.95 -25.62
N GLY A 727 -1.01 29.82 -24.88
CA GLY A 727 -1.61 31.04 -24.36
C GLY A 727 -0.65 31.92 -23.57
N GLN A 728 -1.21 32.94 -22.93
CA GLN A 728 -0.53 33.82 -21.99
C GLN A 728 -1.46 34.09 -20.81
N VAL A 729 -0.93 34.10 -19.60
CA VAL A 729 -1.68 34.43 -18.38
C VAL A 729 -2.01 35.92 -18.40
N ASP A 730 -3.28 36.27 -18.21
CA ASP A 730 -3.76 37.65 -18.16
C ASP A 730 -3.64 38.30 -16.77
N ASP A 731 -4.01 39.57 -16.68
CA ASP A 731 -3.96 40.35 -15.42
C ASP A 731 -4.94 39.84 -14.35
N LEU A 732 -5.87 38.93 -14.69
CA LEU A 732 -6.79 38.27 -13.75
C LEU A 732 -6.27 36.91 -13.27
N HIS A 733 -5.01 36.60 -13.56
CA HIS A 733 -4.35 35.32 -13.30
C HIS A 733 -5.08 34.17 -14.00
N SER A 734 -5.46 34.37 -15.27
CA SER A 734 -6.20 33.38 -16.04
C SER A 734 -5.75 33.25 -17.49
N PHE A 735 -6.07 32.13 -18.12
CA PHE A 735 -5.95 31.92 -19.56
C PHE A 735 -7.07 30.99 -20.05
N PHE A 736 -7.24 30.85 -21.36
CA PHE A 736 -8.27 30.01 -21.97
C PHE A 736 -7.66 28.76 -22.60
N LEU A 737 -8.36 27.63 -22.51
CA LEU A 737 -7.94 26.36 -23.07
C LEU A 737 -9.15 25.59 -23.63
N ASP A 738 -8.94 24.91 -24.75
CA ASP A 738 -9.87 23.95 -25.35
C ASP A 738 -9.35 22.52 -25.13
N LEU A 739 -10.23 21.63 -24.67
CA LEU A 739 -9.94 20.20 -24.47
C LEU A 739 -11.09 19.37 -25.02
N SER A 740 -10.78 18.40 -25.88
CA SER A 740 -11.73 17.41 -26.36
C SER A 740 -12.21 16.50 -25.23
N ALA A 741 -13.29 15.77 -25.48
CA ALA A 741 -13.78 14.71 -24.59
C ALA A 741 -12.65 13.77 -24.11
N TYR A 742 -12.58 13.53 -22.80
CA TYR A 742 -11.57 12.67 -22.16
C TYR A 742 -10.10 13.05 -22.42
N GLN A 743 -9.83 14.29 -22.86
CA GLN A 743 -8.48 14.77 -23.07
C GLN A 743 -7.88 15.36 -21.79
N GLY A 744 -6.55 15.27 -21.67
CA GLY A 744 -5.77 16.01 -20.69
C GLY A 744 -4.54 16.67 -21.31
N THR A 745 -3.97 17.64 -20.62
CA THR A 745 -2.66 18.23 -20.93
C THR A 745 -1.90 18.64 -19.66
N ALA A 746 -0.60 18.88 -19.80
CA ALA A 746 0.31 19.38 -18.78
C ALA A 746 0.98 20.63 -19.35
N LEU A 747 0.91 21.75 -18.63
CA LEU A 747 1.32 23.06 -19.12
C LEU A 747 2.43 23.61 -18.25
N LEU A 748 3.45 24.22 -18.85
CA LEU A 748 4.51 24.92 -18.13
C LEU A 748 4.32 26.43 -18.25
N LEU A 749 4.45 27.14 -17.13
CA LEU A 749 4.46 28.60 -17.11
C LEU A 749 5.90 29.14 -17.15
N GLU A 750 6.17 30.01 -18.10
CA GLU A 750 7.43 30.73 -18.21
C GLU A 750 7.22 32.23 -18.10
N VAL A 751 7.76 32.83 -17.04
CA VAL A 751 7.82 34.29 -16.91
C VAL A 751 8.96 34.77 -17.80
N LYS A 752 8.67 35.66 -18.76
CA LYS A 752 9.74 36.32 -19.52
C LYS A 752 10.60 37.10 -18.55
N ASP A 753 11.86 36.69 -18.42
CA ASP A 753 12.88 37.47 -17.73
C ASP A 753 12.95 38.83 -18.43
N THR A 754 12.39 39.85 -17.80
CA THR A 754 12.58 41.24 -18.23
C THR A 754 13.98 41.62 -17.81
N GLY A 755 14.96 41.10 -18.56
CA GLY A 755 16.37 41.35 -18.33
C GLY A 755 16.61 42.84 -18.13
N ASP A 756 17.18 43.17 -16.97
CA ASP A 756 17.91 44.37 -16.59
C ASP A 756 17.93 45.48 -17.66
N GLN A 757 16.79 46.13 -17.90
CA GLN A 757 16.73 47.41 -18.60
C GLN A 757 16.71 48.51 -17.56
N GLY A 758 17.84 48.80 -16.93
CA GLY A 758 17.88 49.97 -16.07
C GLY A 758 19.06 50.18 -15.14
N ARG A 759 20.31 49.97 -15.58
CA ARG A 759 21.45 50.68 -14.98
C ARG A 759 22.41 51.16 -16.06
N HIS A 760 22.10 52.33 -16.61
CA HIS A 760 23.08 53.24 -17.21
C HIS A 760 23.49 54.30 -16.20
#